data_AF-A0A528A371-F1
#
_entry.id   AF-A0A528A371-F1
#
_cell.length_a   1.000
_cell.length_b   1.000
_cell.length_c   1.000
_cell.angle_alpha   90.00
_cell.angle_beta   90.00
_cell.angle_gamma   90.00
#
_symmetry.space_group_name_H-M   'P 1'
#
loop_
_entity.id
_entity.type
_entity.pdbx_description
1 polymer ?
#
loop_
_entity_poly.entity_id
_entity_poly.type
_entity_poly.pdbx_seq_one_letter_code
_entity_poly.pdbx_strand_id
1 'polypeptide(L)'
;MSVDFRLERERLAALSVDVAHLLQSADLASPETHAGREALIEAIEDLRDVLRPEAAIAPPPPSDALAGPRGLAIVVGHTAVAQGARALSPPFPADSPATRVSEHNEYAWNTDLAMKIKALAETAGVRCEIFFRDGVGIRGAYEAVRSWGPEATIELHFNAADGRARGSLVLYGAEQSRPWAETLQKAIVRTFDRQGRSEDRGIFIPGGSRGYDRGIESVTKVNPSALIEPFFGDNASDAGLAVRKKAELARAILEAFGAFVRRDVNIPADGGGAEDGDPPPVAGDVPDVPLLRELIATYRSVTPVVQGLATDVVERLKGITLAQWIEESGWAGSQLAVQHFNFAGMKGISEVDRILREAPATKVEYRAHDGVDTYLKFAGIRDFVTGYFLFLERSPYRGWKEMAMRSPHDFIRFIGRTWAQRDGYASRVINIEQRLVAAGVVRSDGGLTKPGEEDGPALLITGALSSERIADEGATAEFLELAAALEAAPRLAPVFPVVVAQCGLESDWGRSDLARVHANFAGIPWTEMLAEVAAPVPHPTDPTRGKFCRFLSPTSFVRAFLRRLDNDPTFAGWIDNIDDGARFAAFLGRTWRPNDPTYADKIAGILARIGSDDGGRDPIIENDDDDTHGGDGSTTLTGLVLQIKRVRAEKRRGMKERTVSTYRVFHDRRPVAGLSGMICEARGPGDNSATGRQRGARIKAGIYPMLTHAGTREIDGITAFKTFGFTSSIEVRRPPMPALRVGDTRYRAGILIHPGNGWLWSVGCMNPADDIADARSDIQYVHSRARVIRLIEGLKRELGSRFPTTNNQTIPRLTLEVIGEPPPASGDVLAGDDLDAEAYARAELAAAQA
;
A
#
# COMPACT_ATOMS: atom_id res chain seq x y z
N MET A 1 20.56 22.86 26.64
CA MET A 1 19.99 23.59 27.80
C MET A 1 18.80 22.79 28.31
N SER A 2 18.58 22.70 29.63
CA SER A 2 17.41 22.01 30.17
C SER A 2 16.16 22.89 30.03
N VAL A 3 15.11 22.35 29.41
CA VAL A 3 13.79 23.00 29.36
C VAL A 3 13.24 23.13 30.78
N ASP A 4 12.85 24.35 31.17
CA ASP A 4 12.17 24.57 32.45
C ASP A 4 10.68 24.23 32.28
N PHE A 5 10.35 22.96 32.53
CA PHE A 5 8.98 22.44 32.41
C PHE A 5 7.97 23.15 33.30
N ARG A 6 8.41 23.86 34.36
CA ARG A 6 7.51 24.65 35.20
C ARG A 6 7.03 25.89 34.46
N LEU A 7 7.95 26.62 33.83
CA LEU A 7 7.64 27.84 33.08
C LEU A 7 6.74 27.55 31.86
N GLU A 8 6.97 26.45 31.15
CA GLU A 8 6.15 26.08 29.99
C GLU A 8 4.74 25.60 30.39
N ARG A 9 4.57 25.00 31.59
CA ARG A 9 3.24 24.71 32.15
C ARG A 9 2.48 25.96 32.57
N GLU A 10 3.17 26.95 33.15
CA GLU A 10 2.58 28.25 33.50
C GLU A 10 2.12 29.01 32.24
N ARG A 11 2.89 28.94 31.14
CA ARG A 11 2.49 29.47 29.83
C ARG A 11 1.29 28.76 29.21
N LEU A 12 1.24 27.43 29.26
CA LEU A 12 0.10 26.66 28.75
C LEU A 12 -1.19 27.03 29.49
N ALA A 13 -1.10 27.23 30.82
CA ALA A 13 -2.23 27.66 31.63
C ALA A 13 -2.71 29.08 31.23
N ALA A 14 -1.79 30.02 31.00
CA ALA A 14 -2.13 31.37 30.55
C ALA A 14 -2.81 31.38 29.17
N LEU A 15 -2.26 30.67 28.18
CA LEU A 15 -2.85 30.59 26.83
C LEU A 15 -4.21 29.89 26.82
N SER A 16 -4.42 28.90 27.70
CA SER A 16 -5.72 28.24 27.85
C SER A 16 -6.78 29.19 28.41
N VAL A 17 -6.39 30.14 29.26
CA VAL A 17 -7.26 31.21 29.76
C VAL A 17 -7.58 32.22 28.66
N ASP A 18 -6.60 32.59 27.84
CA ASP A 18 -6.81 33.49 26.69
C ASP A 18 -7.78 32.90 25.65
N VAL A 19 -7.67 31.59 25.36
CA VAL A 19 -8.63 30.86 24.50
C VAL A 19 -10.03 30.86 25.12
N ALA A 20 -10.14 30.62 26.43
CA ALA A 20 -11.44 30.67 27.11
C ALA A 20 -12.08 32.06 27.05
N HIS A 21 -11.29 33.14 27.14
CA HIS A 21 -11.78 34.51 26.98
C HIS A 21 -12.21 34.83 25.54
N LEU A 22 -11.45 34.37 24.53
CA LEU A 22 -11.82 34.55 23.12
C LEU A 22 -13.10 33.79 22.75
N LEU A 23 -13.29 32.57 23.29
CA LEU A 23 -14.51 31.78 23.10
C LEU A 23 -15.75 32.40 23.78
N GLN A 24 -15.56 33.29 24.74
CA GLN A 24 -16.63 34.04 25.39
C GLN A 24 -16.98 35.37 24.69
N SER A 25 -16.21 35.79 23.68
CA SER A 25 -16.48 37.01 22.92
C SER A 25 -17.69 36.82 21.98
N ALA A 26 -18.52 37.86 21.85
CA ALA A 26 -19.84 37.78 21.21
C ALA A 26 -19.81 37.70 19.66
N ASP A 27 -18.64 37.83 19.04
CA ASP A 27 -18.50 37.82 17.58
C ASP A 27 -17.49 36.75 17.13
N LEU A 28 -17.90 35.50 17.30
CA LEU A 28 -17.15 34.30 16.92
C LEU A 28 -17.01 34.11 15.39
N ALA A 29 -17.71 34.92 14.59
CA ALA A 29 -17.73 34.82 13.13
C ALA A 29 -16.83 35.85 12.43
N SER A 30 -16.26 36.80 13.17
CA SER A 30 -15.37 37.80 12.56
C SER A 30 -14.05 37.15 12.08
N PRO A 31 -13.52 37.53 10.90
CA PRO A 31 -12.25 37.02 10.39
C PRO A 31 -11.05 37.27 11.33
N GLU A 32 -11.08 38.38 12.07
CA GLU A 32 -10.05 38.75 13.05
C GLU A 32 -10.11 37.84 14.29
N THR A 33 -11.32 37.53 14.78
CA THR A 33 -11.54 36.57 15.88
C THR A 33 -11.11 35.15 15.47
N HIS A 34 -11.37 34.76 14.22
CA HIS A 34 -10.99 33.46 13.68
C HIS A 34 -9.47 33.31 13.55
N ALA A 35 -8.77 34.31 13.01
CA ALA A 35 -7.31 34.30 12.87
C ALA A 35 -6.61 34.27 14.25
N GLY A 36 -7.08 35.07 15.21
CA GLY A 36 -6.55 35.08 16.57
C GLY A 36 -6.77 33.77 17.33
N ARG A 37 -7.93 33.12 17.15
CA ARG A 37 -8.21 31.80 17.74
C ARG A 37 -7.26 30.73 17.23
N GLU A 38 -7.03 30.70 15.92
CA GLU A 38 -6.19 29.69 15.30
C GLU A 38 -4.70 29.87 15.65
N ALA A 39 -4.22 31.11 15.79
CA ALA A 39 -2.86 31.38 16.26
C ALA A 39 -2.65 30.89 17.72
N LEU A 40 -3.68 30.99 18.57
CA LEU A 40 -3.64 30.45 19.93
C LEU A 40 -3.71 28.92 19.97
N ILE A 41 -4.47 28.30 19.06
CA ILE A 41 -4.51 26.83 18.92
C ILE A 41 -3.11 26.31 18.56
N GLU A 42 -2.44 26.92 17.57
CA GLU A 42 -1.05 26.57 17.19
C GLU A 42 -0.10 26.72 18.39
N ALA A 43 -0.19 27.84 19.14
CA ALA A 43 0.64 28.06 20.33
C ALA A 43 0.41 27.02 21.46
N ILE A 44 -0.83 26.54 21.63
CA ILE A 44 -1.17 25.50 22.60
C ILE A 44 -0.66 24.13 22.15
N GLU A 45 -0.80 23.81 20.87
CA GLU A 45 -0.31 22.55 20.29
C GLU A 45 1.22 22.45 20.42
N ASP A 46 1.94 23.54 20.11
CA ASP A 46 3.38 23.64 20.30
C ASP A 46 3.81 23.40 21.76
N LEU A 47 3.11 24.00 22.73
CA LEU A 47 3.41 23.81 24.15
C LEU A 47 3.11 22.39 24.63
N ARG A 48 2.05 21.76 24.11
CA ARG A 48 1.73 20.36 24.44
C ARG A 48 2.82 19.40 23.99
N ASP A 49 3.48 19.70 22.88
CA ASP A 49 4.57 18.87 22.36
C ASP A 49 5.89 19.09 23.12
N VAL A 50 6.21 20.33 23.50
CA VAL A 50 7.36 20.61 24.40
C VAL A 50 7.21 19.89 25.75
N LEU A 51 5.97 19.73 26.24
CA LEU A 51 5.67 19.04 27.49
C LEU A 51 5.64 17.49 27.36
N ARG A 52 5.85 16.93 26.16
CA ARG A 52 5.85 15.48 25.87
C ARG A 52 7.12 15.04 25.09
N PRO A 53 8.32 15.17 25.68
CA PRO A 53 9.57 14.87 24.99
C PRO A 53 9.72 13.40 24.56
N GLU A 54 9.03 12.46 25.19
CA GLU A 54 9.01 11.04 24.78
C GLU A 54 8.38 10.76 23.41
N ALA A 55 7.64 11.70 22.85
CA ALA A 55 7.09 11.62 21.49
C ALA A 55 8.02 12.21 20.42
N ALA A 56 9.18 12.75 20.81
CA ALA A 56 10.12 13.38 19.89
C ALA A 56 10.72 12.37 18.91
N ILE A 57 10.64 12.66 17.62
CA ILE A 57 11.43 11.98 16.60
C ILE A 57 12.85 12.52 16.74
N ALA A 58 13.82 11.65 16.98
CA ALA A 58 15.23 12.07 17.05
C ALA A 58 15.61 12.77 15.73
N PRO A 59 16.23 13.97 15.78
CA PRO A 59 16.66 14.63 14.56
C PRO A 59 17.60 13.69 13.81
N PRO A 60 17.54 13.64 12.47
CA PRO A 60 18.52 12.90 11.69
C PRO A 60 19.93 13.39 12.06
N PRO A 61 20.94 12.49 12.10
CA PRO A 61 22.30 12.92 12.34
C PRO A 61 22.69 13.97 11.28
N PRO A 62 23.37 15.05 11.67
CA PRO A 62 23.75 16.10 10.73
C PRO A 62 24.54 15.50 9.57
N SER A 63 24.18 15.90 8.35
CA SER A 63 24.97 15.59 7.17
C SER A 63 26.37 16.22 7.28
N ASP A 64 27.42 15.40 7.24
CA ASP A 64 28.83 15.84 7.15
C ASP A 64 29.17 16.43 5.76
N ALA A 65 28.17 16.74 4.92
CA ALA A 65 28.38 17.43 3.66
C ALA A 65 28.86 18.88 3.88
N LEU A 66 30.18 19.01 3.81
CA LEU A 66 30.97 20.22 3.59
C LEU A 66 31.12 21.14 4.82
N ALA A 67 32.36 21.19 5.31
CA ALA A 67 32.93 22.33 6.03
C ALA A 67 33.05 23.53 5.06
N GLY A 68 31.91 24.13 4.71
CA GLY A 68 31.78 25.35 3.92
C GLY A 68 30.51 26.09 4.37
N PRO A 69 30.50 27.43 4.40
CA PRO A 69 29.44 28.16 5.09
C PRO A 69 28.21 28.32 4.19
N ARG A 70 27.07 27.80 4.70
CA ARG A 70 25.66 28.17 4.39
C ARG A 70 24.99 27.44 3.19
N GLY A 71 23.80 26.87 3.44
CA GLY A 71 22.93 26.14 2.49
C GLY A 71 21.43 26.33 2.78
N LEU A 72 20.54 25.50 2.24
CA LEU A 72 19.07 25.61 2.44
C LEU A 72 18.62 24.82 3.68
N ALA A 73 17.96 25.48 4.64
CA ALA A 73 17.29 24.80 5.75
C ALA A 73 15.79 24.63 5.44
N ILE A 74 15.27 23.41 5.63
CA ILE A 74 13.85 23.09 5.44
C ILE A 74 13.24 22.79 6.81
N VAL A 75 12.20 23.52 7.19
CA VAL A 75 11.39 23.23 8.38
C VAL A 75 10.08 22.59 7.93
N VAL A 76 9.72 21.45 8.51
CA VAL A 76 8.42 20.83 8.30
C VAL A 76 7.42 21.48 9.29
N GLY A 77 6.36 22.09 8.77
CA GLY A 77 5.27 22.61 9.61
C GLY A 77 4.56 21.49 10.36
N HIS A 78 4.00 21.81 11.53
CA HIS A 78 3.27 20.87 12.41
C HIS A 78 4.14 19.75 13.01
N THR A 79 3.53 18.80 13.72
CA THR A 79 4.22 17.65 14.35
C THR A 79 3.50 16.33 14.06
N ALA A 80 4.13 15.20 14.41
CA ALA A 80 3.50 13.89 14.31
C ALA A 80 2.23 13.76 15.20
N VAL A 81 2.14 14.55 16.27
CA VAL A 81 1.03 14.53 17.23
C VAL A 81 -0.08 15.52 16.84
N ALA A 82 0.29 16.74 16.44
CA ALA A 82 -0.61 17.76 15.90
C ALA A 82 -0.29 17.92 14.42
N GLN A 83 -1.03 17.22 13.55
CA GLN A 83 -0.60 16.96 12.16
C GLN A 83 -1.00 18.05 11.13
N GLY A 84 -1.57 19.17 11.59
CA GLY A 84 -2.07 20.24 10.73
C GLY A 84 -3.33 19.86 9.93
N ALA A 85 -3.58 20.61 8.86
CA ALA A 85 -4.81 20.50 8.07
C ALA A 85 -4.92 19.16 7.30
N ARG A 86 -6.16 18.74 7.00
CA ARG A 86 -6.47 17.53 6.23
C ARG A 86 -6.89 17.88 4.80
N ALA A 87 -6.39 17.13 3.81
CA ALA A 87 -6.73 17.36 2.40
C ALA A 87 -7.97 16.57 1.89
N LEU A 88 -8.79 17.16 1.00
CA LEU A 88 -10.06 16.60 0.46
C LEU A 88 -9.91 15.76 -0.83
N SER A 89 -8.90 16.02 -1.67
CA SER A 89 -8.58 15.19 -2.85
C SER A 89 -7.42 14.27 -2.48
N PRO A 90 -7.62 12.96 -2.30
CA PRO A 90 -6.51 12.05 -2.04
C PRO A 90 -5.77 11.83 -3.35
N PRO A 91 -4.48 12.14 -3.35
CA PRO A 91 -3.51 11.12 -3.72
C PRO A 91 -2.27 11.24 -2.84
N PHE A 92 -2.27 10.58 -1.69
CA PHE A 92 -1.01 10.23 -1.01
C PHE A 92 -1.05 8.72 -0.81
N PRO A 93 -0.06 7.96 -1.30
CA PRO A 93 -0.02 6.51 -1.16
C PRO A 93 -0.22 6.11 0.31
N ALA A 94 -0.67 4.90 0.61
CA ALA A 94 -0.76 4.49 2.03
C ALA A 94 0.62 4.13 2.62
N ASP A 95 1.71 4.35 1.87
CA ASP A 95 2.92 3.54 1.92
C ASP A 95 4.23 4.35 1.75
N SER A 96 4.30 5.63 2.15
CA SER A 96 5.60 6.28 2.34
C SER A 96 6.33 5.57 3.48
N PRO A 97 7.43 4.82 3.23
CA PRO A 97 8.14 4.10 4.28
C PRO A 97 8.89 5.06 5.23
N ALA A 98 8.87 6.36 4.93
CA ALA A 98 9.57 7.40 5.66
C ALA A 98 8.76 7.98 6.84
N THR A 99 7.44 7.86 6.86
CA THR A 99 6.60 8.41 7.94
C THR A 99 5.60 7.38 8.45
N ARG A 100 5.66 7.03 9.73
CA ARG A 100 4.68 6.15 10.41
C ARG A 100 3.32 6.85 10.66
N VAL A 101 3.02 7.92 9.93
CA VAL A 101 1.98 8.92 10.24
C VAL A 101 0.99 9.02 9.07
N SER A 102 -0.26 9.41 9.35
CA SER A 102 -1.34 9.46 8.35
C SER A 102 -1.04 10.48 7.25
N GLU A 103 -0.94 10.01 6.01
CA GLU A 103 -0.57 10.82 4.83
C GLU A 103 -1.62 11.83 4.37
N HIS A 104 -2.81 11.85 4.99
CA HIS A 104 -3.87 12.79 4.64
C HIS A 104 -3.70 14.19 5.24
N ASN A 105 -2.71 14.35 6.12
CA ASN A 105 -2.51 15.55 6.91
C ASN A 105 -1.20 16.26 6.52
N GLU A 106 -1.18 17.56 6.79
CA GLU A 106 -0.14 18.52 6.41
C GLU A 106 1.27 18.11 6.80
N TYR A 107 1.46 17.61 8.01
CA TYR A 107 2.75 17.16 8.51
C TYR A 107 3.39 16.07 7.62
N ALA A 108 2.63 15.02 7.29
CA ALA A 108 3.13 13.90 6.48
C ALA A 108 3.41 14.32 5.03
N TRP A 109 2.54 15.17 4.47
CA TRP A 109 2.70 15.69 3.12
C TRP A 109 3.98 16.52 2.95
N ASN A 110 4.21 17.43 3.89
CA ASN A 110 5.36 18.32 3.90
C ASN A 110 6.65 17.57 4.21
N THR A 111 6.59 16.50 5.01
CA THR A 111 7.74 15.61 5.22
C THR A 111 8.19 14.94 3.91
N ASP A 112 7.25 14.42 3.11
CA ASP A 112 7.57 13.85 1.79
C ASP A 112 8.15 14.90 0.83
N LEU A 113 7.58 16.11 0.79
CA LEU A 113 8.14 17.21 0.00
C LEU A 113 9.55 17.59 0.45
N ALA A 114 9.80 17.71 1.76
CA ALA A 114 11.10 18.04 2.32
C ALA A 114 12.19 17.04 1.90
N MET A 115 11.88 15.74 1.95
CA MET A 115 12.81 14.70 1.50
C MET A 115 13.13 14.78 0.01
N LYS A 116 12.14 15.08 -0.84
CA LYS A 116 12.37 15.28 -2.28
C LYS A 116 13.27 16.49 -2.55
N ILE A 117 13.05 17.60 -1.84
CA ILE A 117 13.91 18.78 -1.95
C ILE A 117 15.34 18.43 -1.51
N LYS A 118 15.52 17.76 -0.37
CA LYS A 118 16.85 17.37 0.14
C LYS A 118 17.59 16.46 -0.85
N ALA A 119 16.93 15.44 -1.39
CA ALA A 119 17.54 14.54 -2.38
C ALA A 119 17.99 15.29 -3.66
N LEU A 120 17.17 16.24 -4.14
CA LEU A 120 17.55 17.10 -5.28
C LEU A 120 18.72 18.03 -4.94
N ALA A 121 18.70 18.65 -3.76
CA ALA A 121 19.77 19.54 -3.31
C ALA A 121 21.11 18.78 -3.19
N GLU A 122 21.09 17.59 -2.58
CA GLU A 122 22.28 16.75 -2.43
C GLU A 122 22.85 16.35 -3.80
N THR A 123 21.99 16.01 -4.76
CA THR A 123 22.39 15.72 -6.15
C THR A 123 23.00 16.95 -6.83
N ALA A 124 22.48 18.14 -6.55
CA ALA A 124 22.96 19.40 -7.10
C ALA A 124 24.14 20.01 -6.32
N GLY A 125 24.71 19.30 -5.34
CA GLY A 125 25.82 19.78 -4.52
C GLY A 125 25.45 20.93 -3.56
N VAL A 126 24.16 21.13 -3.30
CA VAL A 126 23.64 22.13 -2.37
C VAL A 126 23.50 21.50 -0.98
N ARG A 127 24.16 22.10 0.02
CA ARG A 127 23.99 21.72 1.42
C ARG A 127 22.53 21.97 1.84
N CYS A 128 21.84 20.92 2.28
CA CYS A 128 20.42 20.97 2.62
C CYS A 128 20.12 20.08 3.83
N GLU A 129 19.34 20.58 4.79
CA GLU A 129 18.97 19.84 5.99
C GLU A 129 17.50 20.04 6.38
N ILE A 130 16.88 19.00 6.95
CA ILE A 130 15.47 18.99 7.37
C ILE A 130 15.38 19.10 8.89
N PHE A 131 14.54 20.02 9.36
CA PHE A 131 14.28 20.28 10.77
C PHE A 131 12.80 20.02 11.08
N PHE A 132 12.55 19.30 12.17
CA PHE A 132 11.23 18.95 12.66
C PHE A 132 10.90 19.71 13.94
N ARG A 133 9.62 19.98 14.18
CA ARG A 133 9.11 20.60 15.41
C ARG A 133 8.83 19.58 16.52
N ASP A 134 8.85 18.29 16.21
CA ASP A 134 8.50 17.21 17.14
C ASP A 134 9.28 17.25 18.47
N GLY A 135 8.55 17.42 19.58
CA GLY A 135 9.11 17.47 20.93
C GLY A 135 9.91 18.72 21.29
N VAL A 136 10.05 19.68 20.36
CA VAL A 136 10.84 20.92 20.55
C VAL A 136 10.06 22.20 20.19
N GLY A 137 8.91 22.08 19.53
CA GLY A 137 8.06 23.18 19.05
C GLY A 137 8.75 24.05 17.99
N ILE A 138 8.07 25.12 17.56
CA ILE A 138 8.62 26.10 16.61
C ILE A 138 9.95 26.65 17.13
N ARG A 139 9.99 27.10 18.40
CA ARG A 139 11.19 27.74 18.97
C ARG A 139 12.42 26.83 18.89
N GLY A 140 12.32 25.58 19.33
CA GLY A 140 13.45 24.67 19.33
C GLY A 140 13.91 24.28 17.93
N ALA A 141 12.98 24.11 16.98
CA ALA A 141 13.32 23.86 15.58
C ALA A 141 14.14 25.02 14.99
N TYR A 142 13.71 26.28 15.19
CA TYR A 142 14.43 27.45 14.67
C TYR A 142 15.74 27.77 15.41
N GLU A 143 15.89 27.35 16.67
CA GLU A 143 17.19 27.37 17.35
C GLU A 143 18.19 26.39 16.71
N ALA A 144 17.73 25.20 16.31
CA ALA A 144 18.54 24.24 15.57
C ALA A 144 18.91 24.76 14.18
N VAL A 145 17.95 25.35 13.45
CA VAL A 145 18.19 26.02 12.16
C VAL A 145 19.23 27.12 12.31
N ARG A 146 19.10 28.00 13.31
CA ARG A 146 20.06 29.08 13.57
C ARG A 146 21.47 28.54 13.83
N SER A 147 21.56 27.45 14.59
CA SER A 147 22.83 26.80 14.91
C SER A 147 23.48 26.17 13.68
N TRP A 148 22.67 25.67 12.75
CA TRP A 148 23.15 25.09 11.48
C TRP A 148 23.65 26.14 10.48
N GLY A 149 23.13 27.38 10.54
CA GLY A 149 23.63 28.54 9.80
C GLY A 149 23.30 28.54 8.29
N PRO A 150 22.02 28.57 7.87
CA PRO A 150 21.61 28.55 6.46
C PRO A 150 21.84 29.87 5.71
N GLU A 151 21.77 29.83 4.38
CA GLU A 151 21.61 31.02 3.51
C GLU A 151 20.16 31.44 3.38
N ALA A 152 19.26 30.47 3.43
CA ALA A 152 17.82 30.68 3.43
C ALA A 152 17.14 29.55 4.18
N THR A 153 16.02 29.88 4.81
CA THR A 153 15.13 28.92 5.46
C THR A 153 13.79 28.91 4.73
N ILE A 154 13.24 27.72 4.54
CA ILE A 154 11.87 27.55 4.06
C ILE A 154 11.11 26.66 5.04
N GLU A 155 9.92 27.11 5.43
CA GLU A 155 8.97 26.27 6.15
C GLU A 155 7.84 25.83 5.23
N LEU A 156 7.52 24.53 5.29
CA LEU A 156 6.55 23.90 4.40
C LEU A 156 5.20 23.71 5.11
N HIS A 157 4.15 24.31 4.54
CA HIS A 157 2.74 24.19 4.95
C HIS A 157 1.85 23.96 3.73
N PHE A 158 0.55 23.75 3.96
CA PHE A 158 -0.50 24.01 2.99
C PHE A 158 -1.74 24.60 3.69
N ASN A 159 -2.58 25.30 2.94
CA ASN A 159 -3.75 25.96 3.51
C ASN A 159 -4.98 25.06 3.63
N ALA A 160 -5.92 25.46 4.48
CA ALA A 160 -7.30 24.99 4.46
C ALA A 160 -8.25 26.10 4.93
N ALA A 161 -9.47 26.13 4.39
CA ALA A 161 -10.51 27.09 4.78
C ALA A 161 -11.92 26.46 4.73
N ASP A 162 -12.68 26.69 3.65
CA ASP A 162 -14.10 26.34 3.50
C ASP A 162 -14.35 25.30 2.38
N GLY A 163 -13.29 24.68 1.87
CA GLY A 163 -13.31 23.76 0.73
C GLY A 163 -13.48 24.41 -0.65
N ARG A 164 -13.61 25.74 -0.73
CA ARG A 164 -13.74 26.50 -1.98
C ARG A 164 -12.52 27.39 -2.26
N ALA A 165 -11.89 27.91 -1.21
CA ALA A 165 -10.66 28.69 -1.36
C ALA A 165 -9.57 27.90 -2.10
N ARG A 166 -8.75 28.59 -2.91
CA ARG A 166 -7.61 28.01 -3.62
C ARG A 166 -6.52 29.05 -3.80
N GLY A 167 -5.33 28.62 -4.20
CA GLY A 167 -4.22 29.51 -4.55
C GLY A 167 -2.98 29.35 -3.67
N SER A 168 -1.96 30.14 -3.97
CA SER A 168 -0.63 30.08 -3.38
C SER A 168 -0.29 31.35 -2.63
N LEU A 169 0.27 31.19 -1.43
CA LEU A 169 0.64 32.26 -0.51
C LEU A 169 2.04 31.99 0.05
N VAL A 170 2.85 33.05 0.21
CA VAL A 170 4.14 32.96 0.92
C VAL A 170 4.22 34.04 1.99
N LEU A 171 4.61 33.65 3.20
CA LEU A 171 4.82 34.56 4.34
C LEU A 171 6.31 34.84 4.56
N TYR A 172 6.63 36.04 5.06
CA TYR A 172 7.99 36.42 5.47
C TYR A 172 7.95 37.41 6.64
N GLY A 173 8.98 37.40 7.49
CA GLY A 173 8.97 38.14 8.76
C GLY A 173 9.87 39.38 8.82
N ALA A 174 10.72 39.60 7.82
CA ALA A 174 11.64 40.74 7.78
C ALA A 174 11.92 41.18 6.34
N GLU A 175 12.20 42.47 6.10
CA GLU A 175 12.43 43.01 4.75
C GLU A 175 13.55 42.29 4.00
N GLN A 176 14.60 41.85 4.71
CA GLN A 176 15.70 41.07 4.14
C GLN A 176 15.29 39.68 3.62
N SER A 177 14.16 39.14 4.09
CA SER A 177 13.56 37.88 3.62
C SER A 177 12.63 38.08 2.43
N ARG A 178 12.27 39.34 2.11
CA ARG A 178 11.36 39.66 1.01
C ARG A 178 11.84 39.15 -0.35
N PRO A 179 13.12 39.33 -0.77
CA PRO A 179 13.57 38.81 -2.06
C PRO A 179 13.48 37.27 -2.13
N TRP A 180 13.69 36.59 -0.99
CA TRP A 180 13.53 35.14 -0.91
C TRP A 180 12.06 34.74 -1.11
N ALA A 181 11.15 35.39 -0.39
CA ALA A 181 9.71 35.17 -0.52
C ALA A 181 9.16 35.49 -1.92
N GLU A 182 9.62 36.58 -2.56
CA GLU A 182 9.23 36.93 -3.92
C GLU A 182 9.67 35.87 -4.94
N THR A 183 10.89 35.34 -4.79
CA THR A 183 11.40 34.27 -5.67
C THR A 183 10.61 32.97 -5.47
N LEU A 184 10.32 32.59 -4.23
CA LEU A 184 9.48 31.43 -3.92
C LEU A 184 8.06 31.58 -4.47
N GLN A 185 7.40 32.71 -4.24
CA GLN A 185 6.03 32.95 -4.73
C GLN A 185 5.97 32.84 -6.25
N LYS A 186 6.92 33.46 -6.98
CA LYS A 186 7.00 33.35 -8.45
C LYS A 186 7.17 31.91 -8.91
N ALA A 187 8.04 31.16 -8.24
CA ALA A 187 8.28 29.75 -8.56
C ALA A 187 7.01 28.92 -8.35
N ILE A 188 6.33 29.07 -7.21
CA ILE A 188 5.10 28.33 -6.88
C ILE A 188 3.96 28.72 -7.84
N VAL A 189 3.77 30.01 -8.10
CA VAL A 189 2.75 30.52 -9.04
C VAL A 189 2.95 29.91 -10.43
N ARG A 190 4.20 29.84 -10.91
CA ARG A 190 4.53 29.19 -12.18
C ARG A 190 4.27 27.68 -12.14
N THR A 191 4.68 26.98 -11.08
CA THR A 191 4.50 25.53 -10.96
C THR A 191 3.03 25.12 -10.94
N PHE A 192 2.19 25.92 -10.29
CA PHE A 192 0.75 25.65 -10.16
C PHE A 192 -0.11 26.39 -11.20
N ASP A 193 0.50 27.09 -12.16
CA ASP A 193 -0.18 27.89 -13.18
C ASP A 193 -1.28 28.80 -12.59
N ARG A 194 -0.92 29.55 -11.54
CA ARG A 194 -1.89 30.41 -10.82
C ARG A 194 -2.25 31.62 -11.65
N GLN A 195 -3.56 31.86 -11.80
CA GLN A 195 -4.06 32.97 -12.61
C GLN A 195 -4.90 33.95 -11.77
N GLY A 196 -4.56 35.23 -11.83
CA GLY A 196 -5.28 36.29 -11.14
C GLY A 196 -5.07 36.33 -9.62
N ARG A 197 -5.57 37.41 -9.00
CA ARG A 197 -5.30 37.74 -7.58
C ARG A 197 -5.92 36.77 -6.56
N SER A 198 -6.90 35.96 -6.96
CA SER A 198 -7.51 34.96 -6.09
C SER A 198 -6.66 33.70 -5.96
N GLU A 199 -5.75 33.46 -6.92
CA GLU A 199 -4.93 32.25 -7.00
C GLU A 199 -3.45 32.54 -6.77
N ASP A 200 -2.94 33.64 -7.31
CA ASP A 200 -1.71 34.26 -6.85
C ASP A 200 -2.06 35.23 -5.72
N ARG A 201 -2.04 34.72 -4.49
CA ARG A 201 -2.38 35.51 -3.31
C ARG A 201 -1.25 36.46 -2.94
N GLY A 202 -0.04 36.23 -3.45
CA GLY A 202 1.13 37.08 -3.27
C GLY A 202 1.92 36.75 -2.00
N ILE A 203 2.68 37.74 -1.53
CA ILE A 203 3.53 37.64 -0.33
C ILE A 203 3.00 38.52 0.80
N PHE A 204 3.09 38.05 2.05
CA PHE A 204 2.59 38.78 3.22
C PHE A 204 3.57 38.76 4.39
N ILE A 205 3.52 39.83 5.18
CA ILE A 205 4.12 39.88 6.53
C ILE A 205 3.00 39.57 7.53
N PRO A 206 3.10 38.47 8.29
CA PRO A 206 2.07 38.13 9.26
C PRO A 206 2.11 39.09 10.46
N GLY A 207 0.94 39.36 11.08
CA GLY A 207 0.80 40.32 12.19
C GLY A 207 0.80 41.80 11.79
N GLY A 208 0.78 42.12 10.49
CA GLY A 208 0.60 43.49 9.99
C GLY A 208 -0.86 43.94 9.94
N SER A 209 -1.12 45.20 9.59
CA SER A 209 -2.45 45.84 9.51
C SER A 209 -3.44 45.26 8.48
N ARG A 210 -3.22 44.04 7.99
CA ARG A 210 -4.02 43.34 6.97
C ARG A 210 -4.59 41.99 7.46
N GLY A 211 -4.44 41.63 8.74
CA GLY A 211 -5.22 40.56 9.38
C GLY A 211 -4.82 39.11 9.07
N TYR A 212 -3.52 38.83 8.86
CA TYR A 212 -3.01 37.45 8.76
C TYR A 212 -2.05 37.18 9.93
N ASP A 213 -2.56 36.64 11.04
CA ASP A 213 -1.81 36.54 12.31
C ASP A 213 -1.11 35.19 12.53
N ARG A 214 -1.17 34.29 11.53
CA ARG A 214 -0.55 32.95 11.56
C ARG A 214 0.90 32.96 11.06
N GLY A 215 1.74 32.07 11.58
CA GLY A 215 3.11 31.86 11.12
C GLY A 215 4.13 32.94 11.52
N ILE A 216 3.76 33.92 12.38
CA ILE A 216 4.65 34.99 12.85
C ILE A 216 5.92 34.42 13.48
N GLU A 217 5.78 33.43 14.36
CA GLU A 217 6.92 32.79 15.01
C GLU A 217 7.81 32.04 14.00
N SER A 218 7.27 31.44 12.95
CA SER A 218 8.07 30.74 11.94
C SER A 218 8.97 31.68 11.15
N VAL A 219 8.44 32.83 10.70
CA VAL A 219 9.16 33.67 9.75
C VAL A 219 10.05 34.75 10.38
N THR A 220 10.02 34.92 11.71
CA THR A 220 10.76 35.99 12.42
C THR A 220 12.02 35.51 13.14
N LYS A 221 12.18 34.20 13.42
CA LYS A 221 13.26 33.68 14.29
C LYS A 221 14.62 33.58 13.60
N VAL A 222 14.63 33.32 12.31
CA VAL A 222 15.83 33.22 11.46
C VAL A 222 15.52 33.99 10.17
N ASN A 223 16.52 34.61 9.56
CA ASN A 223 16.38 35.31 8.29
C ASN A 223 17.66 35.14 7.45
N PRO A 224 17.57 35.00 6.12
CA PRO A 224 16.35 34.99 5.29
C PRO A 224 15.46 33.77 5.54
N SER A 225 14.15 33.98 5.75
CA SER A 225 13.17 32.91 6.03
C SER A 225 11.83 33.20 5.38
N ALA A 226 11.18 32.15 4.88
CA ALA A 226 9.84 32.20 4.32
C ALA A 226 9.04 30.95 4.70
N LEU A 227 7.72 31.10 4.82
CA LEU A 227 6.78 30.00 4.99
C LEU A 227 5.91 29.93 3.74
N ILE A 228 5.79 28.75 3.14
CA ILE A 228 5.00 28.56 1.91
C ILE A 228 3.69 27.84 2.21
N GLU A 229 2.61 28.29 1.57
CA GLU A 229 1.33 27.60 1.51
C GLU A 229 0.93 27.50 0.03
N PRO A 230 1.43 26.47 -0.68
CA PRO A 230 1.38 26.45 -2.14
C PRO A 230 -0.01 26.18 -2.70
N PHE A 231 -0.93 25.65 -1.90
CA PHE A 231 -2.30 25.28 -2.28
C PHE A 231 -3.20 25.16 -1.05
N PHE A 232 -4.51 25.01 -1.28
CA PHE A 232 -5.51 24.65 -0.27
C PHE A 232 -5.82 23.15 -0.29
N GLY A 233 -5.44 22.43 0.77
CA GLY A 233 -5.66 21.00 0.90
C GLY A 233 -7.14 20.61 0.95
N ASP A 234 -7.99 21.45 1.53
CA ASP A 234 -9.43 21.21 1.60
C ASP A 234 -10.17 21.54 0.30
N ASN A 235 -9.49 22.10 -0.70
CA ASN A 235 -10.06 22.27 -2.04
C ASN A 235 -9.67 21.09 -2.94
N ALA A 236 -10.67 20.34 -3.42
CA ALA A 236 -10.41 19.11 -4.17
C ALA A 236 -9.61 19.33 -5.48
N SER A 237 -9.82 20.47 -6.16
CA SER A 237 -9.08 20.80 -7.39
C SER A 237 -7.64 21.21 -7.07
N ASP A 238 -7.47 22.00 -6.01
CA ASP A 238 -6.20 22.56 -5.62
C ASP A 238 -5.26 21.50 -4.99
N ALA A 239 -5.81 20.65 -4.11
CA ALA A 239 -5.13 19.49 -3.58
C ALA A 239 -4.74 18.47 -4.66
N GLY A 240 -5.62 18.24 -5.65
CA GLY A 240 -5.30 17.37 -6.78
C GLY A 240 -4.15 17.90 -7.64
N LEU A 241 -4.06 19.22 -7.81
CA LEU A 241 -2.95 19.87 -8.51
C LEU A 241 -1.63 19.73 -7.74
N ALA A 242 -1.66 19.94 -6.42
CA ALA A 242 -0.49 19.80 -5.55
C ALA A 242 0.19 18.45 -5.63
N VAL A 243 -0.56 17.40 -5.88
CA VAL A 243 0.01 16.06 -5.99
C VAL A 243 0.68 15.83 -7.32
N ARG A 244 0.01 16.16 -8.42
CA ARG A 244 0.60 16.07 -9.77
C ARG A 244 1.89 16.87 -9.84
N LYS A 245 1.93 18.02 -9.15
CA LYS A 245 3.03 18.97 -9.19
C LYS A 245 4.03 18.83 -8.04
N LYS A 246 3.94 17.82 -7.15
CA LYS A 246 4.82 17.75 -5.96
C LYS A 246 6.31 17.67 -6.32
N ALA A 247 6.68 16.86 -7.32
CA ALA A 247 8.07 16.77 -7.79
C ALA A 247 8.54 18.08 -8.45
N GLU A 248 7.67 18.69 -9.26
CA GLU A 248 7.93 19.99 -9.89
C GLU A 248 8.07 21.11 -8.85
N LEU A 249 7.30 21.07 -7.77
CA LEU A 249 7.40 22.01 -6.64
C LEU A 249 8.74 21.84 -5.90
N ALA A 250 9.17 20.60 -5.65
CA ALA A 250 10.47 20.34 -5.02
C ALA A 250 11.63 20.93 -5.84
N ARG A 251 11.58 20.74 -7.17
CA ARG A 251 12.54 21.34 -8.11
C ARG A 251 12.46 22.86 -8.12
N ALA A 252 11.25 23.43 -8.23
CA ALA A 252 11.04 24.87 -8.27
C ALA A 252 11.53 25.58 -7.00
N ILE A 253 11.41 24.96 -5.83
CA ILE A 253 11.96 25.47 -4.56
C ILE A 253 13.49 25.53 -4.60
N LEU A 254 14.14 24.50 -5.17
CA LEU A 254 15.59 24.46 -5.29
C LEU A 254 16.13 25.43 -6.36
N GLU A 255 15.43 25.56 -7.49
CA GLU A 255 15.72 26.58 -8.51
C GLU A 255 15.58 28.00 -7.94
N ALA A 256 14.49 28.24 -7.18
CA ALA A 256 14.28 29.48 -6.46
C ALA A 256 15.44 29.77 -5.50
N PHE A 257 15.91 28.76 -4.77
CA PHE A 257 17.06 28.90 -3.88
C PHE A 257 18.32 29.32 -4.66
N GLY A 258 18.65 28.63 -5.75
CA GLY A 258 19.78 28.98 -6.63
C GLY A 258 19.70 30.41 -7.16
N ALA A 259 18.53 30.82 -7.64
CA ALA A 259 18.27 32.18 -8.11
C ALA A 259 18.43 33.23 -6.98
N PHE A 260 17.98 32.90 -5.76
CA PHE A 260 18.11 33.77 -4.60
C PHE A 260 19.56 33.95 -4.16
N VAL A 261 20.34 32.86 -4.07
CA VAL A 261 21.75 32.91 -3.67
C VAL A 261 22.69 33.26 -4.84
N ARG A 262 22.15 33.43 -6.06
CA ARG A 262 22.88 33.71 -7.30
C ARG A 262 23.98 32.68 -7.57
N ARG A 263 23.65 31.40 -7.39
CA ARG A 263 24.52 30.27 -7.72
C ARG A 263 23.83 29.39 -8.75
N ASP A 264 24.60 28.95 -9.74
CA ASP A 264 24.15 27.91 -10.66
C ASP A 264 24.01 26.61 -9.88
N VAL A 265 22.77 26.25 -9.59
CA VAL A 265 22.43 24.96 -9.01
C VAL A 265 22.22 24.03 -10.19
N ASN A 266 23.18 23.13 -10.44
CA ASN A 266 23.08 22.16 -11.52
C ASN A 266 22.07 21.07 -11.14
N ILE A 267 20.79 21.35 -11.39
CA ILE A 267 19.72 20.39 -11.19
C ILE A 267 19.64 19.56 -12.48
N PRO A 268 19.85 18.23 -12.43
CA PRO A 268 19.70 17.39 -13.61
C PRO A 268 18.30 17.58 -14.23
N ALA A 269 18.25 17.87 -15.52
CA ALA A 269 16.99 17.94 -16.26
C ALA A 269 16.34 16.54 -16.27
N ASP A 270 15.01 16.49 -16.12
CA ASP A 270 14.27 15.28 -16.44
C ASP A 270 14.51 14.99 -17.93
N GLY A 271 15.16 13.86 -18.21
CA GLY A 271 15.56 13.36 -19.54
C GLY A 271 15.17 14.22 -20.75
N GLY A 272 16.08 15.09 -21.19
CA GLY A 272 15.91 15.86 -22.42
C GLY A 272 17.06 16.82 -22.71
N GLY A 273 17.90 16.46 -23.69
CA GLY A 273 18.81 17.37 -24.37
C GLY A 273 20.28 17.26 -24.00
N ALA A 274 21.00 16.33 -24.64
CA ALA A 274 22.42 16.50 -24.94
C ALA A 274 22.56 16.51 -26.48
N GLU A 275 23.24 17.53 -26.99
CA GLU A 275 23.52 17.75 -28.40
C GLU A 275 24.39 16.64 -29.01
N ASP A 276 24.09 16.31 -30.26
CA ASP A 276 24.93 15.73 -31.31
C ASP A 276 26.07 14.78 -30.86
N GLY A 277 25.66 13.61 -30.40
CA GLY A 277 26.45 12.38 -30.38
C GLY A 277 25.46 11.22 -30.42
N ASP A 278 25.78 10.16 -31.18
CA ASP A 278 24.89 9.03 -31.50
C ASP A 278 23.85 8.69 -30.41
N PRO A 279 22.59 8.41 -30.80
CA PRO A 279 21.49 8.28 -29.86
C PRO A 279 21.80 7.25 -28.77
N PRO A 280 21.68 7.61 -27.47
CA PRO A 280 21.81 6.62 -26.41
C PRO A 280 20.63 5.63 -26.46
N PRO A 281 20.82 4.37 -26.03
CA PRO A 281 19.81 3.32 -26.17
C PRO A 281 18.56 3.65 -25.36
N VAL A 282 17.40 3.28 -25.91
CA VAL A 282 16.06 3.53 -25.39
C VAL A 282 15.91 2.98 -23.97
N ALA A 283 15.22 3.73 -23.10
CA ALA A 283 14.86 3.32 -21.74
C ALA A 283 14.04 2.01 -21.77
N GLY A 284 14.72 0.89 -21.50
CA GLY A 284 14.14 -0.46 -21.53
C GLY A 284 15.18 -1.56 -21.78
N ASP A 285 16.30 -1.25 -22.44
CA ASP A 285 17.23 -2.29 -22.84
C ASP A 285 18.21 -2.68 -21.72
N VAL A 286 18.16 -3.96 -21.36
CA VAL A 286 19.30 -4.68 -20.77
C VAL A 286 20.29 -4.90 -21.91
N PRO A 287 21.52 -4.36 -21.82
CA PRO A 287 22.53 -4.50 -22.87
C PRO A 287 22.77 -5.98 -23.21
N ASP A 288 22.80 -6.29 -24.50
CA ASP A 288 23.04 -7.64 -24.97
C ASP A 288 24.53 -8.03 -24.89
N VAL A 289 25.01 -8.26 -23.67
CA VAL A 289 26.38 -8.68 -23.39
C VAL A 289 26.41 -10.21 -23.21
N PRO A 290 27.20 -10.98 -23.99
CA PRO A 290 27.23 -12.44 -23.89
C PRO A 290 27.47 -12.97 -22.47
N LEU A 291 28.42 -12.37 -21.76
CA LEU A 291 28.74 -12.73 -20.39
C LEU A 291 27.62 -12.37 -19.40
N LEU A 292 26.88 -11.29 -19.64
CA LEU A 292 25.70 -10.92 -18.85
C LEU A 292 24.56 -11.92 -19.05
N ARG A 293 24.32 -12.37 -20.30
CA ARG A 293 23.35 -13.44 -20.58
C ARG A 293 23.71 -14.73 -19.85
N GLU A 294 24.99 -15.11 -19.88
CA GLU A 294 25.48 -16.30 -19.18
C GLU A 294 25.33 -16.16 -17.65
N LEU A 295 25.59 -14.97 -17.10
CA LEU A 295 25.37 -14.65 -15.69
C LEU A 295 23.91 -14.81 -15.29
N ILE A 296 22.99 -14.19 -16.04
CA ILE A 296 21.56 -14.26 -15.79
C ILE A 296 21.06 -15.71 -15.89
N ALA A 297 21.40 -16.41 -16.97
CA ALA A 297 21.01 -17.80 -17.18
C ALA A 297 21.52 -18.73 -16.07
N THR A 298 22.79 -18.57 -15.67
CA THR A 298 23.36 -19.35 -14.56
C THR A 298 22.66 -19.03 -13.25
N TYR A 299 22.42 -17.75 -12.94
CA TYR A 299 21.84 -17.35 -11.66
C TYR A 299 20.37 -17.72 -11.52
N ARG A 300 19.63 -17.81 -12.63
CA ARG A 300 18.29 -18.43 -12.67
C ARG A 300 18.34 -19.90 -12.24
N SER A 301 19.35 -20.64 -12.69
CA SER A 301 19.50 -22.07 -12.42
C SER A 301 20.09 -22.44 -11.06
N VAL A 302 20.61 -21.45 -10.31
CA VAL A 302 21.33 -21.67 -9.05
C VAL A 302 20.64 -20.93 -7.91
N THR A 303 20.34 -21.66 -6.84
CA THR A 303 19.90 -21.08 -5.57
C THR A 303 20.95 -21.39 -4.51
N PRO A 304 21.78 -20.40 -4.10
CA PRO A 304 22.83 -20.65 -3.14
C PRO A 304 22.24 -21.01 -1.77
N VAL A 305 22.86 -21.99 -1.11
CA VAL A 305 22.47 -22.35 0.27
C VAL A 305 23.19 -21.40 1.23
N VAL A 306 22.43 -20.49 1.83
CA VAL A 306 22.95 -19.58 2.86
C VAL A 306 22.51 -20.07 4.23
N GLN A 307 23.47 -20.46 5.07
CA GLN A 307 23.17 -20.93 6.42
C GLN A 307 22.45 -19.84 7.23
N GLY A 308 21.27 -20.18 7.76
CA GLY A 308 20.46 -19.26 8.57
C GLY A 308 19.46 -18.40 7.80
N LEU A 309 19.37 -18.56 6.46
CA LEU A 309 18.30 -17.96 5.65
C LEU A 309 17.45 -19.07 5.00
N ALA A 310 16.14 -18.84 4.95
CA ALA A 310 15.23 -19.71 4.21
C ALA A 310 15.41 -19.51 2.69
N THR A 311 15.19 -20.56 1.91
CA THR A 311 15.41 -20.56 0.45
C THR A 311 14.61 -19.47 -0.27
N ASP A 312 13.39 -19.17 0.18
CA ASP A 312 12.56 -18.11 -0.38
C ASP A 312 13.14 -16.71 -0.14
N VAL A 313 13.78 -16.47 1.00
CA VAL A 313 14.50 -15.22 1.26
C VAL A 313 15.65 -15.07 0.28
N VAL A 314 16.42 -16.14 0.05
CA VAL A 314 17.55 -16.13 -0.89
C VAL A 314 17.08 -15.93 -2.34
N GLU A 315 15.94 -16.52 -2.73
CA GLU A 315 15.33 -16.27 -4.05
C GLU A 315 14.93 -14.81 -4.26
N ARG A 316 14.33 -14.17 -3.25
CA ARG A 316 13.96 -12.74 -3.32
C ARG A 316 15.16 -11.79 -3.39
N LEU A 317 16.36 -12.24 -3.01
CA LEU A 317 17.57 -11.42 -3.11
C LEU A 317 18.19 -11.43 -4.51
N LYS A 318 17.77 -12.33 -5.42
CA LYS A 318 18.44 -12.49 -6.71
C LYS A 318 18.38 -11.23 -7.57
N GLY A 319 17.25 -10.52 -7.58
CA GLY A 319 17.08 -9.27 -8.33
C GLY A 319 18.06 -8.20 -7.88
N ILE A 320 18.08 -7.87 -6.58
CA ILE A 320 18.94 -6.81 -6.06
C ILE A 320 20.44 -7.16 -6.09
N THR A 321 20.81 -8.43 -5.90
CA THR A 321 22.21 -8.87 -5.99
C THR A 321 22.71 -8.90 -7.43
N LEU A 322 21.88 -9.33 -8.39
CA LEU A 322 22.19 -9.21 -9.81
C LEU A 322 22.39 -7.74 -10.21
N ALA A 323 21.50 -6.85 -9.76
CA ALA A 323 21.64 -5.41 -9.98
C ALA A 323 22.93 -4.84 -9.39
N GLN A 324 23.34 -5.32 -8.21
CA GLN A 324 24.63 -4.94 -7.61
C GLN A 324 25.79 -5.38 -8.49
N TRP A 325 25.79 -6.62 -8.96
CA TRP A 325 26.87 -7.14 -9.81
C TRP A 325 26.93 -6.39 -11.14
N ILE A 326 25.79 -5.95 -11.68
CA ILE A 326 25.73 -5.10 -12.87
C ILE A 326 26.35 -3.72 -12.62
N GLU A 327 26.04 -3.07 -11.49
CA GLU A 327 26.66 -1.80 -11.09
C GLU A 327 28.19 -1.93 -10.98
N GLU A 328 28.67 -2.96 -10.28
CA GLU A 328 30.10 -3.16 -10.02
C GLU A 328 30.91 -3.54 -11.27
N SER A 329 30.31 -4.35 -12.14
CA SER A 329 30.99 -4.84 -13.35
C SER A 329 30.73 -3.98 -14.59
N GLY A 330 29.88 -2.95 -14.50
CA GLY A 330 29.42 -2.20 -15.65
C GLY A 330 28.75 -3.11 -16.68
N TRP A 331 27.64 -3.76 -16.29
CA TRP A 331 26.89 -4.70 -17.14
C TRP A 331 27.73 -5.91 -17.61
N ALA A 332 28.53 -6.48 -16.72
CA ALA A 332 29.49 -7.57 -16.98
C ALA A 332 30.65 -7.20 -17.93
N GLY A 333 30.86 -5.91 -18.22
CA GLY A 333 31.90 -5.45 -19.15
C GLY A 333 33.31 -5.28 -18.55
N SER A 334 33.44 -5.22 -17.23
CA SER A 334 34.75 -5.01 -16.58
C SER A 334 35.74 -6.14 -16.89
N GLN A 335 37.04 -5.82 -17.03
CA GLN A 335 38.05 -6.86 -17.25
C GLN A 335 38.12 -7.86 -16.10
N LEU A 336 37.80 -7.43 -14.86
CA LEU A 336 37.72 -8.31 -13.71
C LEU A 336 36.57 -9.33 -13.85
N ALA A 337 35.42 -8.93 -14.38
CA ALA A 337 34.33 -9.85 -14.71
C ALA A 337 34.73 -10.79 -15.87
N VAL A 338 35.25 -10.23 -16.96
CA VAL A 338 35.58 -10.98 -18.20
C VAL A 338 36.70 -12.00 -18.01
N GLN A 339 37.77 -11.64 -17.29
CA GLN A 339 38.96 -12.49 -17.17
C GLN A 339 38.92 -13.39 -15.93
N HIS A 340 38.13 -13.01 -14.91
CA HIS A 340 38.20 -13.63 -13.59
C HIS A 340 36.84 -14.04 -13.00
N PHE A 341 35.75 -13.87 -13.76
CA PHE A 341 34.37 -14.13 -13.32
C PHE A 341 34.02 -13.46 -11.99
N ASN A 342 34.62 -12.30 -11.71
CA ASN A 342 34.40 -11.55 -10.48
C ASN A 342 33.61 -10.29 -10.77
N PHE A 343 32.29 -10.44 -10.79
CA PHE A 343 31.34 -9.38 -11.16
C PHE A 343 31.12 -8.35 -10.04
N ALA A 344 31.52 -8.64 -8.81
CA ALA A 344 31.25 -7.79 -7.64
C ALA A 344 32.51 -7.07 -7.12
N GLY A 345 33.67 -7.23 -7.77
CA GLY A 345 34.91 -6.60 -7.29
C GLY A 345 35.48 -7.21 -6.01
N MET A 346 35.20 -8.49 -5.72
CA MET A 346 35.63 -9.14 -4.46
C MET A 346 37.16 -9.21 -4.35
N LYS A 347 37.71 -8.50 -3.35
CA LYS A 347 39.15 -8.50 -3.04
C LYS A 347 39.58 -9.77 -2.31
N GLY A 348 40.75 -10.32 -2.64
CA GLY A 348 41.36 -11.51 -2.05
C GLY A 348 42.09 -11.26 -0.72
N ILE A 349 41.54 -10.37 0.11
CA ILE A 349 42.11 -9.88 1.37
C ILE A 349 41.71 -10.78 2.57
N SER A 350 41.72 -10.31 3.81
CA SER A 350 41.46 -11.12 5.02
C SER A 350 40.11 -11.86 5.00
N GLU A 351 40.05 -13.03 5.65
CA GLU A 351 38.83 -13.87 5.81
C GLU A 351 38.29 -14.51 4.51
N VAL A 352 39.14 -14.77 3.50
CA VAL A 352 38.71 -15.43 2.23
C VAL A 352 39.04 -16.92 2.14
N ASP A 353 39.74 -17.51 3.11
CA ASP A 353 40.20 -18.91 3.04
C ASP A 353 39.06 -19.91 2.84
N ARG A 354 37.88 -19.62 3.42
CA ARG A 354 36.68 -20.43 3.23
C ARG A 354 36.21 -20.39 1.78
N ILE A 355 36.25 -19.22 1.15
CA ILE A 355 35.89 -19.02 -0.26
C ILE A 355 36.83 -19.81 -1.15
N LEU A 356 38.15 -19.71 -0.92
CA LEU A 356 39.16 -20.44 -1.69
C LEU A 356 38.97 -21.97 -1.64
N ARG A 357 38.38 -22.50 -0.56
CA ARG A 357 38.09 -23.93 -0.40
C ARG A 357 36.72 -24.36 -0.94
N GLU A 358 35.66 -23.59 -0.65
CA GLU A 358 34.27 -23.99 -0.90
C GLU A 358 33.70 -23.46 -2.23
N ALA A 359 34.32 -22.43 -2.81
CA ALA A 359 33.94 -21.85 -4.09
C ALA A 359 35.22 -21.66 -4.92
N PRO A 360 35.71 -22.70 -5.64
CA PRO A 360 37.08 -22.85 -6.13
C PRO A 360 37.62 -21.59 -6.81
N ALA A 361 38.22 -20.73 -5.97
CA ALA A 361 38.69 -19.41 -6.31
C ALA A 361 40.19 -19.33 -6.01
N THR A 362 40.87 -18.49 -6.77
CA THR A 362 42.30 -18.21 -6.62
C THR A 362 42.51 -16.72 -6.43
N LYS A 363 43.65 -16.34 -5.86
CA LYS A 363 44.05 -14.93 -5.77
C LYS A 363 44.76 -14.53 -7.05
N VAL A 364 44.43 -13.36 -7.58
CA VAL A 364 45.08 -12.77 -8.76
C VAL A 364 45.41 -11.30 -8.47
N GLU A 365 46.58 -10.86 -8.89
CA GLU A 365 46.90 -9.44 -8.89
C GLU A 365 46.21 -8.77 -10.08
N TYR A 366 45.46 -7.71 -9.81
CA TYR A 366 44.72 -7.00 -10.84
C TYR A 366 44.84 -5.49 -10.61
N ARG A 367 45.08 -4.76 -11.70
CA ARG A 367 45.12 -3.29 -11.69
C ARG A 367 43.72 -2.75 -11.96
N ALA A 368 43.03 -2.39 -10.89
CA ALA A 368 41.79 -1.65 -10.95
C ALA A 368 42.05 -0.15 -11.12
N HIS A 369 40.97 0.63 -11.25
CA HIS A 369 41.02 2.08 -11.41
C HIS A 369 41.65 2.83 -10.22
N ASP A 370 41.69 2.20 -9.05
CA ASP A 370 42.25 2.70 -7.79
C ASP A 370 43.67 2.17 -7.48
N GLY A 371 44.24 1.30 -8.32
CA GLY A 371 45.58 0.76 -8.14
C GLY A 371 45.69 -0.74 -8.39
N VAL A 372 46.85 -1.31 -8.08
CA VAL A 372 47.06 -2.76 -8.10
C VAL A 372 46.68 -3.33 -6.74
N ASP A 373 45.77 -4.30 -6.73
CA ASP A 373 45.36 -5.01 -5.51
C ASP A 373 45.15 -6.50 -5.84
N THR A 374 44.97 -7.32 -4.81
CA THR A 374 44.68 -8.74 -4.94
C THR A 374 43.17 -8.97 -4.97
N TYR A 375 42.69 -9.60 -6.04
CA TYR A 375 41.28 -9.94 -6.23
C TYR A 375 41.07 -11.46 -6.25
N LEU A 376 39.82 -11.87 -6.06
CA LEU A 376 39.42 -13.26 -6.27
C LEU A 376 39.16 -13.51 -7.75
N LYS A 377 39.67 -14.63 -8.24
CA LYS A 377 39.37 -15.22 -9.56
C LYS A 377 38.60 -16.51 -9.36
N PHE A 378 37.43 -16.62 -9.95
CA PHE A 378 36.59 -17.81 -9.89
C PHE A 378 36.77 -18.69 -11.12
N ALA A 379 36.56 -19.99 -10.99
CA ALA A 379 36.61 -20.93 -12.12
C ALA A 379 35.42 -20.77 -13.08
N GLY A 380 34.28 -20.28 -12.58
CA GLY A 380 33.11 -19.94 -13.39
C GLY A 380 32.03 -19.20 -12.59
N ILE A 381 30.91 -18.89 -13.25
CA ILE A 381 29.83 -18.08 -12.69
C ILE A 381 29.17 -18.73 -11.47
N ARG A 382 28.99 -20.06 -11.47
CA ARG A 382 28.41 -20.79 -10.33
C ARG A 382 29.29 -20.69 -9.07
N ASP A 383 30.60 -20.73 -9.24
CA ASP A 383 31.56 -20.57 -8.15
C ASP A 383 31.59 -19.12 -7.67
N PHE A 384 31.47 -18.14 -8.58
CA PHE A 384 31.29 -16.74 -8.21
C PHE A 384 30.04 -16.52 -7.35
N VAL A 385 28.88 -17.06 -7.75
CA VAL A 385 27.63 -16.92 -6.97
C VAL A 385 27.81 -17.49 -5.57
N THR A 386 28.37 -18.70 -5.46
CA THR A 386 28.64 -19.34 -4.15
C THR A 386 29.63 -18.51 -3.34
N GLY A 387 30.70 -18.04 -3.97
CA GLY A 387 31.75 -17.23 -3.37
C GLY A 387 31.24 -15.87 -2.87
N TYR A 388 30.32 -15.23 -3.59
CA TYR A 388 29.70 -13.97 -3.19
C TYR A 388 28.96 -14.09 -1.86
N PHE A 389 28.12 -15.12 -1.70
CA PHE A 389 27.40 -15.32 -0.44
C PHE A 389 28.34 -15.72 0.71
N LEU A 390 29.40 -16.51 0.43
CA LEU A 390 30.45 -16.79 1.43
C LEU A 390 31.25 -15.54 1.80
N PHE A 391 31.44 -14.60 0.88
CA PHE A 391 32.12 -13.34 1.12
C PHE A 391 31.34 -12.44 2.09
N LEU A 392 30.01 -12.46 2.02
CA LEU A 392 29.15 -11.76 2.97
C LEU A 392 29.15 -12.37 4.38
N GLU A 393 29.68 -13.60 4.57
CA GLU A 393 29.84 -14.18 5.91
C GLU A 393 31.03 -13.58 6.70
N ARG A 394 31.85 -12.75 6.05
CA ARG A 394 33.00 -12.09 6.69
C ARG A 394 32.56 -11.08 7.74
N SER A 395 33.44 -10.84 8.71
CA SER A 395 33.17 -9.95 9.84
C SER A 395 32.65 -8.54 9.48
N PRO A 396 33.07 -7.86 8.38
CA PRO A 396 32.58 -6.51 8.05
C PRO A 396 31.11 -6.45 7.63
N TYR A 397 30.51 -7.59 7.27
CA TYR A 397 29.12 -7.70 6.83
C TYR A 397 28.22 -8.33 7.90
N ARG A 398 28.71 -8.53 9.12
CA ARG A 398 27.93 -9.09 10.23
C ARG A 398 26.61 -8.31 10.42
N GLY A 399 25.48 -9.00 10.32
CA GLY A 399 24.14 -8.38 10.40
C GLY A 399 23.38 -8.35 9.07
N TRP A 400 24.02 -8.75 7.96
CA TRP A 400 23.38 -8.68 6.63
C TRP A 400 22.16 -9.60 6.50
N LYS A 401 22.15 -10.74 7.20
CA LYS A 401 21.05 -11.73 7.16
C LYS A 401 19.77 -11.17 7.78
N GLU A 402 19.91 -10.43 8.88
CA GLU A 402 18.80 -9.75 9.55
C GLU A 402 18.18 -8.70 8.64
N MET A 403 18.98 -8.01 7.84
CA MET A 403 18.49 -7.04 6.86
C MET A 403 17.85 -7.74 5.65
N ALA A 404 18.44 -8.82 5.16
CA ALA A 404 17.87 -9.65 4.10
C ALA A 404 16.49 -10.24 4.44
N MET A 405 16.28 -10.64 5.71
CA MET A 405 14.97 -11.10 6.17
C MET A 405 13.91 -9.99 6.20
N ARG A 406 14.30 -8.71 6.25
CA ARG A 406 13.37 -7.57 6.20
C ARG A 406 12.98 -7.25 4.77
N SER A 407 13.96 -6.96 3.92
CA SER A 407 13.74 -6.71 2.49
C SER A 407 15.05 -6.76 1.68
N PRO A 408 14.97 -7.01 0.36
CA PRO A 408 16.12 -6.87 -0.54
C PRO A 408 16.76 -5.47 -0.51
N HIS A 409 15.94 -4.42 -0.33
CA HIS A 409 16.42 -3.04 -0.30
C HIS A 409 17.12 -2.67 1.01
N ASP A 410 16.67 -3.20 2.15
CA ASP A 410 17.38 -3.03 3.42
C ASP A 410 18.72 -3.78 3.41
N PHE A 411 18.75 -4.97 2.79
CA PHE A 411 19.98 -5.71 2.55
C PHE A 411 21.01 -4.88 1.76
N ILE A 412 20.65 -4.34 0.60
CA ILE A 412 21.62 -3.59 -0.23
C ILE A 412 22.07 -2.28 0.42
N ARG A 413 21.16 -1.58 1.13
CA ARG A 413 21.51 -0.39 1.92
C ARG A 413 22.48 -0.71 3.07
N PHE A 414 22.38 -1.90 3.64
CA PHE A 414 23.28 -2.37 4.68
C PHE A 414 24.66 -2.71 4.11
N ILE A 415 24.75 -3.62 3.13
CA ILE A 415 26.04 -4.07 2.61
C ILE A 415 26.77 -2.96 1.83
N GLY A 416 26.02 -2.06 1.17
CA GLY A 416 26.57 -0.97 0.37
C GLY A 416 27.43 0.02 1.14
N ARG A 417 27.15 0.22 2.44
CA ARG A 417 27.94 1.07 3.35
C ARG A 417 29.39 0.60 3.47
N THR A 418 29.57 -0.71 3.48
CA THR A 418 30.88 -1.35 3.63
C THR A 418 31.51 -1.67 2.27
N TRP A 419 30.69 -1.99 1.25
CA TRP A 419 31.17 -2.49 -0.05
C TRP A 419 31.85 -1.42 -0.91
N ALA A 420 31.13 -0.34 -1.21
CA ALA A 420 31.58 0.67 -2.16
C ALA A 420 32.05 1.97 -1.49
N GLN A 421 31.61 2.26 -0.27
CA GLN A 421 31.87 3.52 0.46
C GLN A 421 31.64 4.76 -0.43
N ARG A 422 30.64 4.70 -1.31
CA ARG A 422 30.23 5.77 -2.25
C ARG A 422 28.81 6.20 -1.96
N ASP A 423 28.58 7.51 -1.96
CA ASP A 423 27.25 8.06 -1.78
C ASP A 423 26.28 7.62 -2.88
N GLY A 424 25.02 7.40 -2.50
CA GLY A 424 23.96 6.97 -3.43
C GLY A 424 24.12 5.56 -4.02
N TYR A 425 25.09 4.77 -3.57
CA TYR A 425 25.35 3.43 -4.12
C TYR A 425 24.11 2.53 -4.13
N ALA A 426 23.44 2.38 -2.99
CA ALA A 426 22.25 1.55 -2.89
C ALA A 426 21.12 2.04 -3.83
N SER A 427 20.99 3.35 -4.02
CA SER A 427 20.00 3.93 -4.93
C SER A 427 20.30 3.59 -6.39
N ARG A 428 21.57 3.62 -6.81
CA ARG A 428 21.95 3.20 -8.18
C ARG A 428 21.65 1.72 -8.43
N VAL A 429 21.96 0.87 -7.45
CA VAL A 429 21.64 -0.57 -7.51
C VAL A 429 20.13 -0.80 -7.60
N ILE A 430 19.32 -0.09 -6.79
CA ILE A 430 17.85 -0.20 -6.84
C ILE A 430 17.30 0.28 -8.19
N ASN A 431 17.86 1.34 -8.78
CA ASN A 431 17.46 1.80 -10.11
C ASN A 431 17.78 0.78 -11.21
N ILE A 432 18.91 0.06 -11.09
CA ILE A 432 19.24 -1.05 -12.01
C ILE A 432 18.26 -2.21 -11.82
N GLU A 433 17.90 -2.58 -10.59
CA GLU A 433 16.88 -3.60 -10.33
C GLU A 433 15.54 -3.24 -10.98
N GLN A 434 15.10 -1.98 -10.87
CA GLN A 434 13.87 -1.50 -11.52
C GLN A 434 13.93 -1.62 -13.04
N ARG A 435 15.09 -1.37 -13.66
CA ARG A 435 15.30 -1.60 -15.10
C ARG A 435 15.18 -3.08 -15.47
N LEU A 436 15.74 -3.98 -14.65
CA LEU A 436 15.63 -5.41 -14.86
C LEU A 436 14.19 -5.92 -14.70
N VAL A 437 13.41 -5.30 -13.80
CA VAL A 437 11.96 -5.57 -13.66
C VAL A 437 11.22 -5.13 -14.90
N ALA A 438 11.49 -3.91 -15.40
CA ALA A 438 10.90 -3.40 -16.63
C ALA A 438 11.22 -4.28 -17.86
N ALA A 439 12.43 -4.87 -17.88
CA ALA A 439 12.86 -5.79 -18.94
C ALA A 439 12.38 -7.24 -18.74
N GLY A 440 11.58 -7.54 -17.71
CA GLY A 440 11.07 -8.89 -17.45
C GLY A 440 12.13 -9.89 -16.98
N VAL A 441 13.35 -9.46 -16.68
CA VAL A 441 14.44 -10.31 -16.16
C VAL A 441 14.21 -10.63 -14.68
N VAL A 442 13.69 -9.66 -13.93
CA VAL A 442 13.39 -9.73 -12.49
C VAL A 442 11.88 -9.61 -12.28
N ARG A 443 11.33 -10.44 -11.39
CA ARG A 443 9.94 -10.38 -10.95
C ARG A 443 9.75 -9.32 -9.87
N SER A 444 8.51 -8.85 -9.69
CA SER A 444 8.17 -7.85 -8.66
C SER A 444 8.43 -8.30 -7.23
N ASP A 445 8.59 -9.60 -6.97
CA ASP A 445 8.96 -10.15 -5.66
C ASP A 445 10.48 -10.26 -5.45
N GLY A 446 11.29 -9.81 -6.41
CA GLY A 446 12.76 -9.85 -6.37
C GLY A 446 13.38 -11.16 -6.90
N GLY A 447 12.57 -12.15 -7.28
CA GLY A 447 13.05 -13.37 -7.94
C GLY A 447 13.45 -13.14 -9.40
N LEU A 448 14.24 -14.03 -9.98
CA LEU A 448 14.51 -14.02 -11.43
C LEU A 448 13.42 -14.80 -12.17
N THR A 449 12.98 -14.27 -13.31
CA THR A 449 12.05 -14.93 -14.24
C THR A 449 12.70 -16.20 -14.79
N LYS A 450 11.95 -17.31 -14.92
CA LYS A 450 12.54 -18.59 -15.38
C LYS A 450 12.73 -18.61 -16.90
N PRO A 451 13.71 -19.37 -17.44
CA PRO A 451 13.81 -19.58 -18.88
C PRO A 451 12.52 -20.19 -19.43
N GLY A 452 11.90 -19.56 -20.43
CA GLY A 452 10.59 -19.94 -20.96
C GLY A 452 9.38 -19.17 -20.38
N GLU A 453 9.59 -18.32 -19.37
CA GLU A 453 8.63 -17.26 -18.96
C GLU A 453 8.95 -15.92 -19.65
N GLU A 454 10.04 -15.85 -20.43
CA GLU A 454 10.46 -14.66 -21.21
C GLU A 454 9.59 -14.46 -22.47
N ASP A 455 9.03 -15.55 -22.99
CA ASP A 455 7.88 -15.53 -23.92
C ASP A 455 6.59 -15.66 -23.09
N GLY A 456 6.32 -14.70 -22.21
CA GLY A 456 4.92 -14.47 -21.84
C GLY A 456 4.17 -14.22 -23.14
N PRO A 457 2.99 -14.83 -23.39
CA PRO A 457 2.37 -14.76 -24.69
C PRO A 457 2.25 -13.29 -25.06
N ALA A 458 2.89 -12.90 -26.16
CA ALA A 458 2.48 -11.72 -26.89
C ALA A 458 1.00 -11.95 -27.18
N LEU A 459 0.14 -11.37 -26.36
CA LEU A 459 -1.29 -11.34 -26.56
C LEU A 459 -1.53 -10.37 -27.72
N LEU A 460 -1.19 -10.82 -28.93
CA LEU A 460 -1.86 -10.40 -30.15
C LEU A 460 -3.30 -10.92 -30.02
N ILE A 461 -4.12 -10.22 -29.22
CA ILE A 461 -5.56 -10.48 -29.17
C ILE A 461 -6.19 -9.80 -30.38
N THR A 462 -5.90 -10.33 -31.55
CA THR A 462 -6.70 -10.08 -32.76
C THR A 462 -7.80 -11.13 -32.91
N GLY A 463 -7.93 -12.05 -31.95
CA GLY A 463 -8.93 -13.12 -31.99
C GLY A 463 -10.34 -12.60 -31.72
N ALA A 464 -11.30 -13.11 -32.49
CA ALA A 464 -12.71 -12.86 -32.25
C ALA A 464 -13.15 -13.44 -30.88
N LEU A 465 -14.16 -12.82 -30.27
CA LEU A 465 -14.80 -13.37 -29.08
C LEU A 465 -15.91 -14.34 -29.50
N SER A 466 -16.11 -15.42 -28.75
CA SER A 466 -17.28 -16.28 -28.92
C SER A 466 -18.44 -15.81 -28.04
N SER A 467 -19.55 -15.41 -28.66
CA SER A 467 -20.78 -15.02 -27.94
C SER A 467 -21.37 -16.18 -27.13
N GLU A 468 -21.22 -17.42 -27.61
CA GLU A 468 -21.60 -18.63 -26.86
C GLU A 468 -20.73 -18.80 -25.60
N ARG A 469 -19.40 -18.68 -25.71
CA ARG A 469 -18.50 -18.78 -24.54
C ARG A 469 -18.71 -17.65 -23.53
N ILE A 470 -19.05 -16.44 -24.00
CA ILE A 470 -19.44 -15.34 -23.10
C ILE A 470 -20.76 -15.68 -22.39
N ALA A 471 -21.72 -16.30 -23.08
CA ALA A 471 -22.97 -16.73 -22.47
C ALA A 471 -22.75 -17.84 -21.43
N ASP A 472 -21.81 -18.77 -21.66
CA ASP A 472 -21.45 -19.86 -20.74
C ASP A 472 -20.88 -19.38 -19.40
N GLU A 473 -20.26 -18.19 -19.38
CA GLU A 473 -19.80 -17.53 -18.15
C GLU A 473 -20.97 -16.93 -17.32
N GLY A 474 -22.20 -17.01 -17.85
CA GLY A 474 -23.42 -16.54 -17.21
C GLY A 474 -23.76 -15.08 -17.54
N ALA A 475 -23.36 -14.61 -18.73
CA ALA A 475 -23.65 -13.25 -19.19
C ALA A 475 -25.14 -12.99 -19.39
N THR A 476 -25.59 -11.80 -18.98
CA THR A 476 -26.97 -11.35 -19.24
C THR A 476 -27.14 -10.93 -20.70
N ALA A 477 -28.40 -10.85 -21.18
CA ALA A 477 -28.69 -10.37 -22.53
C ALA A 477 -28.13 -8.97 -22.78
N GLU A 478 -28.28 -8.06 -21.81
CA GLU A 478 -27.72 -6.70 -21.89
C GLU A 478 -26.18 -6.68 -21.89
N PHE A 479 -25.52 -7.70 -21.31
CA PHE A 479 -24.07 -7.84 -21.37
C PHE A 479 -23.61 -8.33 -22.75
N LEU A 480 -24.36 -9.22 -23.41
CA LEU A 480 -24.09 -9.61 -24.79
C LEU A 480 -24.27 -8.43 -25.76
N GLU A 481 -25.28 -7.57 -25.53
CA GLU A 481 -25.43 -6.31 -26.26
C GLU A 481 -24.25 -5.35 -26.03
N LEU A 482 -23.70 -5.31 -24.81
CA LEU A 482 -22.48 -4.55 -24.52
C LEU A 482 -21.28 -5.08 -25.30
N ALA A 483 -21.08 -6.41 -25.33
CA ALA A 483 -19.96 -7.02 -26.05
C ALA A 483 -20.01 -6.65 -27.54
N ALA A 484 -21.18 -6.74 -28.17
CA ALA A 484 -21.38 -6.31 -29.55
C ALA A 484 -21.16 -4.78 -29.74
N ALA A 485 -21.58 -3.95 -28.78
CA ALA A 485 -21.35 -2.51 -28.84
C ALA A 485 -19.87 -2.11 -28.68
N LEU A 486 -19.10 -2.87 -27.90
CA LEU A 486 -17.65 -2.69 -27.73
C LEU A 486 -16.89 -3.12 -28.98
N GLU A 487 -17.27 -4.24 -29.58
CA GLU A 487 -16.71 -4.72 -30.86
C GLU A 487 -16.96 -3.72 -32.00
N ALA A 488 -18.15 -3.12 -32.05
CA ALA A 488 -18.50 -2.12 -33.04
C ALA A 488 -17.83 -0.75 -32.84
N ALA A 489 -17.06 -0.53 -31.76
CA ALA A 489 -16.43 0.76 -31.46
C ALA A 489 -15.02 0.88 -32.08
N PRO A 490 -14.80 1.71 -33.13
CA PRO A 490 -13.55 1.70 -33.90
C PRO A 490 -12.30 2.01 -33.07
N ARG A 491 -12.42 2.88 -32.07
CA ARG A 491 -11.31 3.27 -31.19
C ARG A 491 -10.90 2.19 -30.18
N LEU A 492 -11.76 1.20 -29.96
CA LEU A 492 -11.46 0.07 -29.10
C LEU A 492 -11.16 -1.20 -29.90
N ALA A 493 -11.30 -1.20 -31.23
CA ALA A 493 -11.12 -2.40 -32.05
C ALA A 493 -9.84 -3.22 -31.76
N PRO A 494 -8.67 -2.61 -31.47
CA PRO A 494 -7.46 -3.38 -31.10
C PRO A 494 -7.50 -4.08 -29.73
N VAL A 495 -8.37 -3.62 -28.82
CA VAL A 495 -8.41 -4.03 -27.41
C VAL A 495 -9.81 -4.35 -26.90
N PHE A 496 -10.82 -4.40 -27.77
CA PHE A 496 -12.20 -4.65 -27.36
C PHE A 496 -12.36 -5.96 -26.57
N PRO A 497 -11.61 -7.06 -26.83
CA PRO A 497 -11.69 -8.26 -26.03
C PRO A 497 -11.27 -8.03 -24.58
N VAL A 498 -10.23 -7.21 -24.38
CA VAL A 498 -9.73 -6.82 -23.05
C VAL A 498 -10.79 -6.03 -22.30
N VAL A 499 -11.50 -5.11 -22.98
CA VAL A 499 -12.56 -4.30 -22.38
C VAL A 499 -13.80 -5.16 -22.05
N VAL A 500 -14.13 -6.15 -22.88
CA VAL A 500 -15.20 -7.12 -22.58
C VAL A 500 -14.86 -7.95 -21.35
N ALA A 501 -13.65 -8.49 -21.28
CA ALA A 501 -13.17 -9.25 -20.11
C ALA A 501 -13.16 -8.39 -18.84
N GLN A 502 -12.75 -7.12 -18.93
CA GLN A 502 -12.80 -6.17 -17.83
C GLN A 502 -14.25 -5.94 -17.35
N CYS A 503 -15.18 -5.66 -18.26
CA CYS A 503 -16.58 -5.46 -17.90
C CYS A 503 -17.19 -6.72 -17.30
N GLY A 504 -16.81 -7.92 -17.79
CA GLY A 504 -17.23 -9.20 -17.23
C GLY A 504 -16.77 -9.37 -15.79
N LEU A 505 -15.50 -9.05 -15.52
CA LEU A 505 -14.92 -9.08 -14.18
C LEU A 505 -15.59 -8.09 -13.21
N GLU A 506 -15.85 -6.86 -13.66
CA GLU A 506 -16.35 -5.78 -12.79
C GLU A 506 -17.85 -5.86 -12.51
N SER A 507 -18.62 -6.38 -13.47
CA SER A 507 -20.08 -6.48 -13.35
C SER A 507 -20.58 -7.88 -13.02
N ASP A 508 -19.69 -8.86 -12.87
CA ASP A 508 -20.04 -10.27 -12.84
C ASP A 508 -20.93 -10.64 -14.04
N TRP A 509 -20.39 -10.40 -15.24
CA TRP A 509 -21.05 -10.66 -16.52
C TRP A 509 -22.43 -10.00 -16.65
N GLY A 510 -22.58 -8.80 -16.09
CA GLY A 510 -23.82 -8.02 -16.11
C GLY A 510 -24.77 -8.27 -14.93
N ARG A 511 -24.42 -9.14 -13.97
CA ARG A 511 -25.31 -9.52 -12.86
C ARG A 511 -25.25 -8.59 -11.64
N SER A 512 -24.24 -7.74 -11.54
CA SER A 512 -24.14 -6.74 -10.47
C SER A 512 -25.33 -5.77 -10.47
N ASP A 513 -25.68 -5.23 -9.30
CA ASP A 513 -26.80 -4.30 -9.19
C ASP A 513 -26.61 -3.04 -10.06
N LEU A 514 -25.37 -2.55 -10.18
CA LEU A 514 -25.04 -1.41 -11.03
C LEU A 514 -25.24 -1.72 -12.52
N ALA A 515 -24.87 -2.92 -12.97
CA ALA A 515 -25.11 -3.33 -14.35
C ALA A 515 -26.61 -3.52 -14.62
N ARG A 516 -27.32 -4.25 -13.75
CA ARG A 516 -28.75 -4.57 -13.93
C ARG A 516 -29.66 -3.34 -13.85
N VAL A 517 -29.41 -2.44 -12.90
CA VAL A 517 -30.32 -1.30 -12.63
C VAL A 517 -29.89 -0.06 -13.42
N HIS A 518 -28.60 0.07 -13.74
CA HIS A 518 -28.03 1.31 -14.26
C HIS A 518 -27.17 1.15 -15.51
N ALA A 519 -27.14 -0.05 -16.13
CA ALA A 519 -26.32 -0.38 -17.30
C ALA A 519 -24.84 0.01 -17.12
N ASN A 520 -24.36 -0.03 -15.87
CA ASN A 520 -23.00 0.36 -15.50
C ASN A 520 -22.14 -0.89 -15.29
N PHE A 521 -21.54 -1.35 -16.38
CA PHE A 521 -20.84 -2.64 -16.45
C PHE A 521 -19.40 -2.63 -15.94
N ALA A 522 -18.86 -1.46 -15.58
CA ALA A 522 -17.50 -1.34 -15.04
C ALA A 522 -17.45 -0.60 -13.69
N GLY A 523 -18.61 -0.39 -13.06
CA GLY A 523 -18.72 0.29 -11.78
C GLY A 523 -18.24 1.75 -11.81
N ILE A 524 -18.47 2.46 -12.92
CA ILE A 524 -18.02 3.83 -13.18
C ILE A 524 -18.68 4.79 -12.15
N PRO A 525 -17.91 5.39 -11.21
CA PRO A 525 -18.43 6.41 -10.30
C PRO A 525 -18.82 7.68 -11.06
N TRP A 526 -19.80 8.41 -10.53
CA TRP A 526 -20.25 9.68 -11.08
C TRP A 526 -19.15 10.74 -10.98
N THR A 527 -18.98 11.48 -12.07
CA THR A 527 -18.21 12.72 -12.12
C THR A 527 -18.92 13.69 -13.06
N GLU A 528 -18.77 15.00 -12.85
CA GLU A 528 -19.39 16.02 -13.73
C GLU A 528 -18.92 15.91 -15.19
N MET A 529 -17.72 15.37 -15.42
CA MET A 529 -17.20 15.06 -16.74
C MET A 529 -18.04 14.03 -17.52
N LEU A 530 -18.93 13.28 -16.86
CA LEU A 530 -19.80 12.30 -17.54
C LEU A 530 -21.24 12.80 -17.73
N ALA A 531 -21.53 14.06 -17.40
CA ALA A 531 -22.90 14.58 -17.38
C ALA A 531 -23.61 14.63 -18.75
N GLU A 532 -22.88 14.63 -19.86
CA GLU A 532 -23.48 14.59 -21.21
C GLU A 532 -23.93 13.19 -21.64
N VAL A 533 -23.41 12.14 -20.99
CA VAL A 533 -23.56 10.75 -21.44
C VAL A 533 -24.08 9.81 -20.34
N ALA A 534 -24.22 10.32 -19.12
CA ALA A 534 -24.71 9.59 -17.96
C ALA A 534 -25.50 10.49 -17.01
N ALA A 535 -26.25 9.88 -16.09
CA ALA A 535 -26.88 10.57 -14.97
C ALA A 535 -26.32 10.09 -13.62
N PRO A 536 -26.27 10.94 -12.59
CA PRO A 536 -25.85 10.53 -11.25
C PRO A 536 -26.96 9.73 -10.57
N VAL A 537 -26.63 8.56 -10.06
CA VAL A 537 -27.52 7.72 -9.25
C VAL A 537 -26.80 7.20 -8.01
N PRO A 538 -27.47 7.02 -6.86
CA PRO A 538 -26.87 6.30 -5.75
C PRO A 538 -26.63 4.83 -6.13
N HIS A 539 -25.68 4.16 -5.48
CA HIS A 539 -25.54 2.72 -5.65
C HIS A 539 -26.86 2.01 -5.24
N PRO A 540 -27.40 1.06 -6.04
CA PRO A 540 -28.71 0.47 -5.80
C PRO A 540 -28.89 -0.18 -4.42
N THR A 541 -27.82 -0.79 -3.90
CA THR A 541 -27.84 -1.54 -2.63
C THR A 541 -26.99 -0.92 -1.51
N ASP A 542 -26.23 0.14 -1.80
CA ASP A 542 -25.41 0.84 -0.78
C ASP A 542 -25.23 2.32 -1.13
N PRO A 543 -26.24 3.17 -0.87
CA PRO A 543 -26.22 4.59 -1.22
C PRO A 543 -25.02 5.38 -0.63
N THR A 544 -24.30 4.81 0.34
CA THR A 544 -23.12 5.44 0.96
C THR A 544 -21.84 5.31 0.13
N ARG A 545 -21.84 4.47 -0.93
CA ARG A 545 -20.72 4.30 -1.87
C ARG A 545 -20.54 5.47 -2.85
N GLY A 546 -21.26 6.56 -2.64
CA GLY A 546 -21.29 7.72 -3.53
C GLY A 546 -22.21 7.53 -4.72
N LYS A 547 -22.17 8.51 -5.62
CA LYS A 547 -22.95 8.49 -6.85
C LYS A 547 -22.19 7.70 -7.92
N PHE A 548 -22.92 6.89 -8.68
CA PHE A 548 -22.46 6.16 -9.86
C PHE A 548 -23.13 6.71 -11.10
N CYS A 549 -22.56 6.41 -12.26
CA CYS A 549 -23.20 6.69 -13.52
C CYS A 549 -24.34 5.71 -13.79
N ARG A 550 -25.49 6.25 -14.22
CA ARG A 550 -26.55 5.52 -14.91
C ARG A 550 -26.45 5.79 -16.40
N PHE A 551 -26.49 4.72 -17.19
CA PHE A 551 -26.50 4.75 -18.64
C PHE A 551 -27.86 4.28 -19.16
N LEU A 552 -28.26 4.81 -20.32
CA LEU A 552 -29.55 4.48 -20.95
C LEU A 552 -29.48 3.19 -21.79
N SER A 553 -28.28 2.81 -22.22
CA SER A 553 -28.04 1.63 -23.06
C SER A 553 -26.56 1.21 -23.00
N PRO A 554 -26.21 -0.02 -23.42
CA PRO A 554 -24.82 -0.44 -23.59
C PRO A 554 -24.02 0.51 -24.49
N THR A 555 -24.61 1.02 -25.57
CA THR A 555 -23.95 2.03 -26.43
C THR A 555 -23.63 3.33 -25.69
N SER A 556 -24.52 3.78 -24.79
CA SER A 556 -24.29 4.98 -23.98
C SER A 556 -23.18 4.75 -22.95
N PHE A 557 -23.11 3.53 -22.40
CA PHE A 557 -21.99 3.10 -21.56
C PHE A 557 -20.66 3.13 -22.33
N VAL A 558 -20.58 2.57 -23.54
CA VAL A 558 -19.34 2.58 -24.35
C VAL A 558 -18.85 4.01 -24.64
N ARG A 559 -19.77 4.93 -24.99
CA ARG A 559 -19.41 6.35 -25.17
C ARG A 559 -18.85 6.97 -23.90
N ALA A 560 -19.45 6.68 -22.75
CA ALA A 560 -18.98 7.20 -21.48
C ALA A 560 -17.67 6.57 -21.01
N PHE A 561 -17.46 5.28 -21.31
CA PHE A 561 -16.22 4.57 -21.06
C PHE A 561 -15.06 5.20 -21.86
N LEU A 562 -15.25 5.42 -23.16
CA LEU A 562 -14.29 6.15 -24.00
C LEU A 562 -14.08 7.59 -23.51
N ARG A 563 -15.15 8.31 -23.17
CA ARG A 563 -15.04 9.67 -22.63
C ARG A 563 -14.23 9.68 -21.34
N ARG A 564 -14.39 8.67 -20.48
CA ARG A 564 -13.58 8.51 -19.27
C ARG A 564 -12.12 8.26 -19.62
N LEU A 565 -11.81 7.33 -20.52
CA LEU A 565 -10.43 7.09 -20.94
C LEU A 565 -9.77 8.36 -21.51
N ASP A 566 -10.51 9.15 -22.29
CA ASP A 566 -9.99 10.38 -22.91
C ASP A 566 -9.80 11.55 -21.94
N ASN A 567 -10.63 11.64 -20.89
CA ASN A 567 -10.76 12.87 -20.10
C ASN A 567 -10.46 12.69 -18.60
N ASP A 568 -10.46 11.47 -18.06
CA ASP A 568 -10.01 11.20 -16.68
C ASP A 568 -8.48 11.04 -16.69
N PRO A 569 -7.74 11.94 -16.02
CA PRO A 569 -6.27 11.94 -16.05
C PRO A 569 -5.63 10.64 -15.57
N THR A 570 -6.37 9.83 -14.80
CA THR A 570 -5.94 8.48 -14.39
C THR A 570 -5.64 7.59 -15.60
N PHE A 571 -6.27 7.86 -16.74
CA PHE A 571 -6.15 7.08 -17.98
C PHE A 571 -5.35 7.81 -19.08
N ALA A 572 -4.56 8.83 -18.72
CA ALA A 572 -3.68 9.49 -19.68
C ALA A 572 -2.71 8.48 -20.32
N GLY A 573 -2.53 8.57 -21.65
CA GLY A 573 -1.69 7.65 -22.42
C GLY A 573 -2.34 6.29 -22.74
N TRP A 574 -3.65 6.11 -22.50
CA TRP A 574 -4.32 4.83 -22.80
C TRP A 574 -4.19 4.41 -24.27
N ILE A 575 -4.23 5.38 -25.21
CA ILE A 575 -4.05 5.14 -26.66
C ILE A 575 -2.67 4.53 -26.93
N ASP A 576 -1.64 4.94 -26.19
CA ASP A 576 -0.29 4.42 -26.37
C ASP A 576 -0.15 2.98 -25.87
N ASN A 577 -1.22 2.35 -25.36
CA ASN A 577 -1.22 0.98 -24.84
C ASN A 577 -2.16 0.05 -25.64
N ILE A 578 -2.82 0.51 -26.71
CA ILE A 578 -3.86 -0.28 -27.40
C ILE A 578 -3.34 -1.22 -28.50
N ASP A 579 -2.07 -1.13 -28.86
CA ASP A 579 -1.43 -2.01 -29.84
C ASP A 579 -1.14 -3.42 -29.31
N ASP A 580 -1.20 -3.60 -27.99
CA ASP A 580 -0.97 -4.88 -27.30
C ASP A 580 -2.01 -5.07 -26.18
N GLY A 581 -2.76 -6.18 -26.25
CA GLY A 581 -3.83 -6.48 -25.30
C GLY A 581 -3.34 -6.75 -23.87
N ALA A 582 -2.16 -7.34 -23.69
CA ALA A 582 -1.53 -7.53 -22.37
C ALA A 582 -1.03 -6.19 -21.82
N ARG A 583 -0.46 -5.34 -22.67
CA ARG A 583 -0.06 -3.98 -22.30
C ARG A 583 -1.25 -3.14 -21.86
N PHE A 584 -2.37 -3.25 -22.59
CA PHE A 584 -3.62 -2.59 -22.23
C PHE A 584 -4.24 -3.16 -20.94
N ALA A 585 -4.22 -4.47 -20.74
CA ALA A 585 -4.70 -5.10 -19.50
C ALA A 585 -3.86 -4.67 -18.28
N ALA A 586 -2.53 -4.58 -18.43
CA ALA A 586 -1.63 -4.06 -17.40
C ALA A 586 -1.87 -2.56 -17.13
N PHE A 587 -2.14 -1.79 -18.18
CA PHE A 587 -2.54 -0.39 -18.05
C PHE A 587 -3.85 -0.25 -17.25
N LEU A 588 -4.88 -1.04 -17.56
CA LEU A 588 -6.14 -1.07 -16.80
C LEU A 588 -5.92 -1.56 -15.35
N GLY A 589 -5.02 -2.51 -15.12
CA GLY A 589 -4.63 -2.92 -13.76
C GLY A 589 -4.07 -1.76 -12.94
N ARG A 590 -3.16 -0.95 -13.52
CA ARG A 590 -2.57 0.21 -12.83
C ARG A 590 -3.53 1.39 -12.67
N THR A 591 -4.46 1.57 -13.58
CA THR A 591 -5.31 2.79 -13.65
C THR A 591 -6.73 2.55 -13.13
N TRP A 592 -7.35 1.42 -13.46
CA TRP A 592 -8.74 1.09 -13.09
C TRP A 592 -8.85 0.37 -11.74
N ARG A 593 -7.90 -0.54 -11.45
CA ARG A 593 -7.82 -1.29 -10.18
C ARG A 593 -6.39 -1.34 -9.62
N PRO A 594 -5.77 -0.18 -9.29
CA PRO A 594 -4.40 -0.11 -8.79
C PRO A 594 -4.14 -0.97 -7.53
N ASN A 595 -5.18 -1.30 -6.76
CA ASN A 595 -5.10 -2.10 -5.54
C ASN A 595 -5.22 -3.62 -5.80
N ASP A 596 -5.30 -4.05 -7.06
CA ASP A 596 -5.36 -5.44 -7.46
C ASP A 596 -4.18 -5.77 -8.40
N PRO A 597 -3.03 -6.20 -7.86
CA PRO A 597 -1.84 -6.49 -8.66
C PRO A 597 -2.04 -7.68 -9.62
N THR A 598 -3.10 -8.48 -9.41
CA THR A 598 -3.46 -9.62 -10.25
C THR A 598 -4.52 -9.28 -11.29
N TYR A 599 -4.92 -8.00 -11.41
CA TYR A 599 -6.03 -7.59 -12.27
C TYR A 599 -5.79 -7.92 -13.75
N ALA A 600 -4.57 -7.68 -14.24
CA ALA A 600 -4.20 -8.03 -15.61
C ALA A 600 -4.23 -9.55 -15.84
N ASP A 601 -3.76 -10.34 -14.86
CA ASP A 601 -3.80 -11.81 -14.93
C ASP A 601 -5.24 -12.35 -14.93
N LYS A 602 -6.14 -11.72 -14.17
CA LYS A 602 -7.57 -12.05 -14.17
C LYS A 602 -8.20 -11.78 -15.52
N ILE A 603 -7.88 -10.64 -16.13
CA ILE A 603 -8.33 -10.30 -17.49
C ILE A 603 -7.80 -11.32 -18.49
N ALA A 604 -6.51 -11.66 -18.46
CA ALA A 604 -5.91 -12.67 -19.33
C ALA A 604 -6.56 -14.06 -19.15
N GLY A 605 -6.82 -14.46 -17.90
CA GLY A 605 -7.51 -15.71 -17.59
C GLY A 605 -8.96 -15.74 -18.07
N ILE A 606 -9.66 -14.60 -18.11
CA ILE A 606 -11.00 -14.48 -18.70
C ILE A 606 -10.91 -14.61 -20.22
N LEU A 607 -9.99 -13.88 -20.85
CA LEU A 607 -9.79 -13.91 -22.31
C LEU A 607 -9.53 -15.33 -22.83
N ALA A 608 -8.74 -16.12 -22.11
CA ALA A 608 -8.48 -17.51 -22.45
C ALA A 608 -9.75 -18.40 -22.44
N ARG A 609 -10.80 -18.01 -21.71
CA ARG A 609 -12.07 -18.76 -21.66
C ARG A 609 -13.09 -18.30 -22.70
N ILE A 610 -13.02 -17.04 -23.14
CA ILE A 610 -14.04 -16.45 -24.05
C ILE A 610 -13.58 -16.25 -25.50
N GLY A 611 -12.29 -16.43 -25.81
CA GLY A 611 -11.76 -16.35 -27.18
C GLY A 611 -12.30 -17.47 -28.08
N SER A 612 -12.39 -17.20 -29.39
CA SER A 612 -12.70 -18.23 -30.41
C SER A 612 -11.45 -19.03 -30.78
N ASP A 613 -11.56 -20.36 -30.88
CA ASP A 613 -10.45 -21.23 -31.27
C ASP A 613 -10.17 -21.12 -32.79
N ASP A 614 -9.26 -20.24 -33.19
CA ASP A 614 -8.68 -20.30 -34.53
C ASP A 614 -7.42 -21.20 -34.53
N GLY A 615 -7.66 -22.51 -34.59
CA GLY A 615 -6.77 -23.49 -35.22
C GLY A 615 -5.44 -23.84 -34.53
N GLY A 616 -5.41 -24.99 -33.85
CA GLY A 616 -4.31 -25.95 -34.01
C GLY A 616 -3.42 -26.25 -32.80
N ARG A 617 -3.90 -27.13 -31.90
CA ARG A 617 -3.25 -28.40 -31.49
C ARG A 617 -3.97 -28.98 -30.27
N ASP A 618 -4.80 -29.98 -30.50
CA ASP A 618 -5.14 -30.97 -29.49
C ASP A 618 -3.90 -31.84 -29.16
N PRO A 619 -3.87 -32.42 -27.95
CA PRO A 619 -3.95 -33.86 -27.95
C PRO A 619 -5.01 -34.41 -26.97
N ILE A 620 -5.98 -35.10 -27.58
CA ILE A 620 -6.46 -36.44 -27.21
C ILE A 620 -7.05 -36.56 -25.80
N ILE A 621 -8.37 -36.39 -25.74
CA ILE A 621 -9.23 -37.10 -24.79
C ILE A 621 -9.84 -38.27 -25.56
N GLU A 622 -9.60 -39.51 -25.10
CA GLU A 622 -10.45 -40.64 -25.46
C GLU A 622 -11.28 -41.05 -24.23
N ASN A 623 -12.57 -40.81 -24.43
CA ASN A 623 -13.72 -41.70 -24.21
C ASN A 623 -14.45 -41.70 -22.85
N ASP A 624 -15.66 -41.14 -22.94
CA ASP A 624 -16.96 -41.83 -22.74
C ASP A 624 -17.35 -42.20 -21.29
N ASP A 625 -18.58 -41.98 -20.80
CA ASP A 625 -19.86 -41.81 -21.48
C ASP A 625 -20.93 -41.27 -20.51
N ASP A 626 -21.90 -40.55 -21.09
CA ASP A 626 -23.35 -40.56 -20.83
C ASP A 626 -24.01 -39.84 -19.63
N ASP A 627 -24.67 -38.73 -20.00
CA ASP A 627 -26.10 -38.43 -19.88
C ASP A 627 -26.79 -37.98 -18.56
N THR A 628 -27.17 -36.70 -18.66
CA THR A 628 -28.52 -36.12 -18.46
C THR A 628 -29.01 -35.62 -17.08
N HIS A 629 -29.34 -34.32 -17.15
CA HIS A 629 -30.43 -33.58 -16.51
C HIS A 629 -30.23 -32.90 -15.15
N GLY A 630 -30.43 -31.58 -15.20
CA GLY A 630 -31.19 -30.83 -14.19
C GLY A 630 -30.38 -29.79 -13.45
N GLY A 631 -30.48 -28.52 -13.85
CA GLY A 631 -29.80 -27.41 -13.20
C GLY A 631 -30.28 -27.12 -11.78
N ASP A 632 -29.34 -26.79 -10.90
CA ASP A 632 -29.33 -25.54 -10.13
C ASP A 632 -27.86 -25.18 -9.78
N GLY A 633 -27.60 -23.91 -9.46
CA GLY A 633 -26.26 -23.31 -9.48
C GLY A 633 -25.23 -23.97 -8.55
N SER A 634 -24.11 -24.41 -9.11
CA SER A 634 -22.95 -24.90 -8.35
C SER A 634 -21.62 -24.34 -8.85
N THR A 635 -20.96 -23.64 -7.94
CA THR A 635 -19.53 -23.32 -7.83
C THR A 635 -18.61 -24.52 -8.14
N THR A 636 -17.44 -24.27 -8.73
CA THR A 636 -16.33 -25.22 -8.97
C THR A 636 -15.67 -25.66 -7.64
N LEU A 637 -16.34 -26.51 -6.86
CA LEU A 637 -15.79 -27.09 -5.62
C LEU A 637 -14.72 -28.17 -5.92
N THR A 638 -13.55 -27.77 -6.43
CA THR A 638 -12.42 -28.67 -6.68
C THR A 638 -11.52 -28.72 -5.44
N GLY A 639 -11.11 -29.93 -5.01
CA GLY A 639 -10.38 -30.15 -3.76
C GLY A 639 -11.29 -30.30 -2.53
N LEU A 640 -10.71 -30.16 -1.34
CA LEU A 640 -11.46 -30.26 -0.07
C LEU A 640 -11.92 -28.86 0.35
N VAL A 641 -13.23 -28.63 0.43
CA VAL A 641 -13.82 -27.32 0.71
C VAL A 641 -14.73 -27.42 1.93
N LEU A 642 -14.44 -26.65 2.98
CA LEU A 642 -15.40 -26.35 4.04
C LEU A 642 -16.23 -25.15 3.60
N GLN A 643 -17.46 -25.38 3.18
CA GLN A 643 -18.36 -24.30 2.79
C GLN A 643 -19.19 -23.84 4.00
N ILE A 644 -19.30 -22.54 4.19
CA ILE A 644 -20.18 -21.88 5.16
C ILE A 644 -21.12 -20.95 4.39
N LYS A 645 -22.41 -21.22 4.41
CA LYS A 645 -23.44 -20.39 3.79
C LYS A 645 -24.19 -19.61 4.86
N ARG A 646 -24.10 -18.28 4.83
CA ARG A 646 -24.82 -17.42 5.76
C ARG A 646 -26.30 -17.46 5.48
N VAL A 647 -27.10 -17.69 6.52
CA VAL A 647 -28.55 -17.87 6.38
C VAL A 647 -29.30 -16.65 6.93
N ARG A 648 -28.95 -16.19 8.14
CA ARG A 648 -29.66 -15.08 8.81
C ARG A 648 -28.84 -14.41 9.91
N ALA A 649 -29.24 -13.20 10.29
CA ALA A 649 -28.74 -12.51 11.48
C ALA A 649 -29.81 -12.49 12.58
N GLU A 650 -29.38 -12.63 13.83
CA GLU A 650 -30.24 -12.69 15.02
C GLU A 650 -29.72 -11.75 16.12
N LYS A 651 -30.64 -11.14 16.87
CA LYS A 651 -30.34 -10.26 18.01
C LYS A 651 -31.34 -10.50 19.14
N ARG A 652 -30.86 -10.59 20.39
CA ARG A 652 -31.69 -10.50 21.61
C ARG A 652 -31.44 -9.14 22.27
N ARG A 653 -32.44 -8.60 22.97
CA ARG A 653 -32.29 -7.38 23.79
C ARG A 653 -31.10 -7.56 24.75
N GLY A 654 -30.18 -6.59 24.76
CA GLY A 654 -28.97 -6.63 25.58
C GLY A 654 -27.84 -7.57 25.11
N MET A 655 -28.04 -8.33 24.02
CA MET A 655 -27.04 -9.26 23.49
C MET A 655 -26.46 -8.75 22.16
N LYS A 656 -25.23 -9.19 21.86
CA LYS A 656 -24.56 -8.88 20.58
C LYS A 656 -25.28 -9.56 19.41
N GLU A 657 -25.34 -8.92 18.26
CA GLU A 657 -25.85 -9.58 17.04
C GLU A 657 -24.98 -10.79 16.67
N ARG A 658 -25.63 -11.92 16.33
CA ARG A 658 -24.98 -13.13 15.79
C ARG A 658 -25.48 -13.43 14.38
N THR A 659 -24.62 -13.99 13.55
CA THR A 659 -25.02 -14.61 12.28
C THR A 659 -25.16 -16.11 12.49
N VAL A 660 -26.20 -16.70 11.92
CA VAL A 660 -26.41 -18.14 11.83
C VAL A 660 -26.21 -18.57 10.39
N SER A 661 -25.36 -19.58 10.20
CA SER A 661 -24.96 -20.11 8.90
C SER A 661 -25.06 -21.63 8.90
N THR A 662 -25.22 -22.25 7.73
CA THR A 662 -24.98 -23.68 7.57
C THR A 662 -23.54 -23.92 7.16
N TYR A 663 -22.96 -25.06 7.54
CA TYR A 663 -21.68 -25.52 7.03
C TYR A 663 -21.78 -26.93 6.46
N ARG A 664 -20.97 -27.23 5.44
CA ARG A 664 -20.79 -28.56 4.87
C ARG A 664 -19.40 -28.70 4.26
N VAL A 665 -18.77 -29.87 4.44
CA VAL A 665 -17.50 -30.19 3.77
C VAL A 665 -17.78 -30.93 2.46
N PHE A 666 -17.06 -30.54 1.41
CA PHE A 666 -17.07 -31.19 0.09
C PHE A 666 -15.66 -31.66 -0.26
N HIS A 667 -15.55 -32.79 -0.94
CA HIS A 667 -14.34 -33.28 -1.58
C HIS A 667 -14.65 -33.46 -3.07
N ASP A 668 -14.07 -32.64 -3.93
CA ASP A 668 -14.32 -32.64 -5.37
C ASP A 668 -15.83 -32.66 -5.69
N ARG A 669 -16.54 -31.65 -5.16
CA ARG A 669 -18.00 -31.44 -5.25
C ARG A 669 -18.86 -32.49 -4.51
N ARG A 670 -18.29 -33.57 -3.98
CA ARG A 670 -19.04 -34.58 -3.23
C ARG A 670 -19.12 -34.24 -1.74
N PRO A 671 -20.31 -34.22 -1.13
CA PRO A 671 -20.42 -33.91 0.30
C PRO A 671 -19.78 -35.03 1.13
N VAL A 672 -18.95 -34.65 2.11
CA VAL A 672 -18.32 -35.59 3.03
C VAL A 672 -19.31 -35.97 4.12
N ALA A 673 -19.60 -37.28 4.23
CA ALA A 673 -20.59 -37.79 5.15
C ALA A 673 -20.32 -37.38 6.60
N GLY A 674 -21.36 -36.88 7.28
CA GLY A 674 -21.29 -36.50 8.70
C GLY A 674 -20.55 -35.19 9.01
N LEU A 675 -20.04 -34.47 7.99
CA LEU A 675 -19.35 -33.18 8.13
C LEU A 675 -20.22 -32.00 7.68
N SER A 676 -21.41 -31.86 8.26
CA SER A 676 -22.29 -30.71 8.08
C SER A 676 -23.03 -30.32 9.37
N GLY A 677 -23.52 -29.09 9.44
CA GLY A 677 -24.29 -28.59 10.58
C GLY A 677 -24.54 -27.08 10.51
N MET A 678 -24.82 -26.46 11.65
CA MET A 678 -24.93 -25.01 11.79
C MET A 678 -23.64 -24.42 12.37
N ILE A 679 -23.39 -23.14 12.12
CA ILE A 679 -22.27 -22.39 12.68
C ILE A 679 -22.69 -20.94 12.97
N CYS A 680 -22.29 -20.43 14.13
CA CYS A 680 -22.60 -19.07 14.56
C CYS A 680 -21.35 -18.18 14.58
N GLU A 681 -21.47 -16.91 14.20
CA GLU A 681 -20.37 -15.93 14.29
C GLU A 681 -20.85 -14.55 14.80
N ALA A 682 -20.03 -13.91 15.65
CA ALA A 682 -20.32 -12.58 16.19
C ALA A 682 -20.19 -11.50 15.10
N ARG A 683 -20.90 -10.37 15.25
CA ARG A 683 -20.32 -9.11 14.74
C ARG A 683 -19.04 -8.81 15.52
N GLY A 684 -18.03 -8.33 14.81
CA GLY A 684 -16.75 -7.99 15.43
C GLY A 684 -15.58 -8.22 14.50
N PRO A 685 -14.52 -7.41 14.64
CA PRO A 685 -13.65 -7.02 13.54
C PRO A 685 -13.24 -8.22 12.69
N GLY A 686 -13.71 -8.31 11.45
CA GLY A 686 -13.00 -8.99 10.37
C GLY A 686 -11.75 -8.19 9.96
N ASP A 687 -11.64 -6.98 10.50
CA ASP A 687 -10.55 -6.03 10.36
C ASP A 687 -10.20 -5.42 11.72
N ASN A 688 -8.97 -5.66 12.20
CA ASN A 688 -8.50 -5.17 13.49
C ASN A 688 -8.25 -3.66 13.54
N SER A 689 -8.44 -2.91 12.44
CA SER A 689 -8.34 -1.44 12.44
C SER A 689 -9.37 -0.79 13.38
N ALA A 690 -9.14 0.47 13.77
CA ALA A 690 -10.11 1.23 14.57
C ALA A 690 -11.48 1.30 13.88
N THR A 691 -11.48 1.47 12.56
CA THR A 691 -12.69 1.48 11.71
C THR A 691 -13.38 0.12 11.67
N GLY A 692 -12.63 -0.97 11.50
CA GLY A 692 -13.15 -2.34 11.49
C GLY A 692 -13.75 -2.75 12.84
N ARG A 693 -13.15 -2.29 13.94
CA ARG A 693 -13.69 -2.43 15.31
C ARG A 693 -14.96 -1.61 15.50
N GLN A 694 -14.98 -0.35 15.06
CA GLN A 694 -16.14 0.53 15.18
C GLN A 694 -17.35 0.03 14.38
N ARG A 695 -17.13 -0.51 13.18
CA ARG A 695 -18.18 -1.02 12.30
C ARG A 695 -18.67 -2.43 12.66
N GLY A 696 -17.96 -3.15 13.54
CA GLY A 696 -18.29 -4.53 13.92
C GLY A 696 -18.33 -5.49 12.73
N ALA A 697 -17.56 -5.23 11.68
CA ALA A 697 -17.54 -5.99 10.43
C ALA A 697 -17.13 -7.44 10.69
N ARG A 698 -17.64 -8.42 9.94
CA ARG A 698 -17.24 -9.84 9.99
C ARG A 698 -16.17 -10.14 8.93
N ILE A 699 -15.66 -11.37 8.88
CA ILE A 699 -14.86 -11.82 7.72
C ILE A 699 -15.72 -11.72 6.45
N LYS A 700 -15.15 -11.26 5.33
CA LYS A 700 -15.92 -11.09 4.08
C LYS A 700 -16.31 -12.45 3.48
N ALA A 701 -17.38 -12.49 2.69
CA ALA A 701 -17.61 -13.62 1.79
C ALA A 701 -16.38 -13.81 0.87
N GLY A 702 -16.01 -15.07 0.59
CA GLY A 702 -14.82 -15.40 -0.17
C GLY A 702 -14.18 -16.73 0.23
N ILE A 703 -13.03 -17.03 -0.38
CA ILE A 703 -12.28 -18.27 -0.18
C ILE A 703 -11.02 -17.99 0.64
N TYR A 704 -10.78 -18.79 1.67
CA TYR A 704 -9.69 -18.63 2.63
C TYR A 704 -8.93 -19.94 2.83
N PRO A 705 -7.59 -19.93 2.96
CA PRO A 705 -6.86 -21.11 3.35
C PRO A 705 -7.12 -21.47 4.82
N MET A 706 -7.01 -22.75 5.14
CA MET A 706 -7.20 -23.27 6.49
C MET A 706 -5.88 -23.78 7.08
N LEU A 707 -5.68 -23.56 8.38
CA LEU A 707 -4.44 -23.91 9.09
C LEU A 707 -4.74 -24.68 10.37
N THR A 708 -3.82 -25.57 10.75
CA THR A 708 -3.75 -26.06 12.13
C THR A 708 -3.32 -24.90 13.05
N HIS A 709 -3.59 -25.01 14.35
CA HIS A 709 -3.47 -23.89 15.27
C HIS A 709 -2.84 -24.28 16.60
N ALA A 710 -1.91 -23.46 17.07
CA ALA A 710 -1.53 -23.31 18.47
C ALA A 710 -1.30 -21.81 18.71
N GLY A 711 -2.27 -21.16 19.34
CA GLY A 711 -2.22 -19.72 19.60
C GLY A 711 -1.31 -19.36 20.77
N THR A 712 -1.09 -18.07 20.95
CA THR A 712 -0.35 -17.48 22.08
C THR A 712 -1.26 -17.08 23.25
N ARG A 713 -2.59 -17.14 23.06
CA ARG A 713 -3.55 -16.84 24.13
C ARG A 713 -3.51 -17.97 25.16
N GLU A 714 -3.31 -17.61 26.43
CA GLU A 714 -3.32 -18.55 27.56
C GLU A 714 -4.52 -18.32 28.48
N ILE A 715 -4.97 -19.39 29.12
CA ILE A 715 -5.92 -19.40 30.24
C ILE A 715 -5.22 -20.20 31.33
N ASP A 716 -4.96 -19.57 32.47
CA ASP A 716 -4.23 -20.17 33.60
C ASP A 716 -2.86 -20.78 33.20
N GLY A 717 -2.10 -20.07 32.36
CA GLY A 717 -0.77 -20.51 31.87
C GLY A 717 -0.81 -21.65 30.86
N ILE A 718 -1.99 -22.04 30.36
CA ILE A 718 -2.17 -23.08 29.36
C ILE A 718 -2.73 -22.44 28.08
N THR A 719 -2.13 -22.75 26.93
CA THR A 719 -2.63 -22.32 25.62
C THR A 719 -4.12 -22.61 25.47
N ALA A 720 -4.92 -21.60 25.11
CA ALA A 720 -6.37 -21.68 25.10
C ALA A 720 -6.94 -22.59 23.98
N PHE A 721 -6.29 -22.62 22.81
CA PHE A 721 -6.78 -23.32 21.62
C PHE A 721 -5.67 -24.07 20.88
N LYS A 722 -5.93 -25.33 20.50
CA LYS A 722 -5.01 -26.16 19.71
C LYS A 722 -5.74 -27.07 18.71
N THR A 723 -5.11 -27.39 17.58
CA THR A 723 -5.56 -28.49 16.69
C THR A 723 -5.03 -29.84 17.15
N PHE A 724 -3.78 -29.88 17.63
CA PHE A 724 -3.14 -31.05 18.21
C PHE A 724 -2.88 -30.86 19.70
N GLY A 725 -3.19 -31.89 20.49
CA GLY A 725 -2.98 -31.89 21.94
C GLY A 725 -3.98 -31.02 22.71
N PHE A 726 -5.21 -30.86 22.19
CA PHE A 726 -6.32 -30.28 22.96
C PHE A 726 -6.78 -31.26 24.05
N THR A 727 -7.31 -30.74 25.17
CA THR A 727 -7.78 -31.57 26.31
C THR A 727 -8.92 -32.49 25.90
N SER A 728 -9.10 -33.63 26.57
CA SER A 728 -10.29 -34.49 26.43
C SER A 728 -11.47 -34.03 27.30
N SER A 729 -11.27 -33.07 28.21
CA SER A 729 -12.32 -32.57 29.09
C SER A 729 -13.53 -32.03 28.31
N ILE A 730 -14.72 -32.26 28.84
CA ILE A 730 -15.99 -31.71 28.35
C ILE A 730 -16.44 -30.48 29.15
N GLU A 731 -15.66 -30.08 30.15
CA GLU A 731 -15.94 -28.89 30.95
C GLU A 731 -15.80 -27.62 30.11
N VAL A 732 -16.76 -26.71 30.31
CA VAL A 732 -16.84 -25.44 29.61
C VAL A 732 -15.57 -24.62 29.87
N ARG A 733 -14.91 -24.16 28.80
CA ARG A 733 -13.66 -23.36 28.81
C ARG A 733 -12.38 -24.05 29.28
N ARG A 734 -12.36 -25.37 29.52
CA ARG A 734 -11.10 -26.05 29.90
C ARG A 734 -10.08 -26.02 28.74
N PRO A 735 -8.93 -25.33 28.87
CA PRO A 735 -7.91 -25.29 27.82
C PRO A 735 -7.04 -26.56 27.82
N PRO A 736 -6.33 -26.88 26.71
CA PRO A 736 -6.50 -26.32 25.37
C PRO A 736 -7.77 -26.86 24.70
N MET A 737 -8.64 -25.99 24.18
CA MET A 737 -9.83 -26.38 23.42
C MET A 737 -9.48 -26.68 21.94
N PRO A 738 -10.23 -27.57 21.26
CA PRO A 738 -9.97 -27.87 19.85
C PRO A 738 -10.22 -26.64 18.97
N ALA A 739 -9.39 -26.39 17.96
CA ALA A 739 -9.62 -25.31 17.01
C ALA A 739 -8.95 -25.55 15.64
N LEU A 740 -9.48 -24.88 14.61
CA LEU A 740 -8.83 -24.64 13.31
C LEU A 740 -8.69 -23.13 13.10
N ARG A 741 -7.70 -22.69 12.32
CA ARG A 741 -7.46 -21.28 12.02
C ARG A 741 -7.77 -20.96 10.56
N VAL A 742 -8.40 -19.82 10.35
CA VAL A 742 -8.59 -19.23 9.02
C VAL A 742 -7.38 -18.35 8.69
N GLY A 743 -6.79 -18.56 7.51
CA GLY A 743 -5.65 -17.81 6.98
C GLY A 743 -6.07 -16.73 5.98
N ASP A 744 -5.11 -15.89 5.60
CA ASP A 744 -5.21 -14.86 4.55
C ASP A 744 -6.47 -13.98 4.57
N THR A 745 -6.95 -13.71 5.78
CA THR A 745 -8.07 -12.80 6.06
C THR A 745 -7.72 -11.33 5.82
N ARG A 746 -6.44 -11.04 5.51
CA ARG A 746 -5.78 -9.74 5.25
C ARG A 746 -5.79 -8.75 6.42
N TYR A 747 -6.94 -8.55 7.06
CA TYR A 747 -7.17 -7.48 8.02
C TYR A 747 -7.29 -7.98 9.47
N ARG A 748 -7.34 -9.30 9.70
CA ARG A 748 -7.36 -9.88 11.05
C ARG A 748 -6.69 -11.25 11.17
N ALA A 749 -5.60 -11.32 11.92
CA ALA A 749 -5.08 -12.60 12.40
C ALA A 749 -5.94 -13.17 13.56
N GLY A 750 -6.00 -14.50 13.66
CA GLY A 750 -6.63 -15.20 14.80
C GLY A 750 -8.14 -15.41 14.69
N ILE A 751 -8.69 -15.50 13.47
CA ILE A 751 -10.05 -16.02 13.25
C ILE A 751 -9.99 -17.55 13.38
N LEU A 752 -10.76 -18.08 14.32
CA LEU A 752 -10.75 -19.50 14.67
C LEU A 752 -12.13 -20.12 14.45
N ILE A 753 -12.14 -21.38 14.02
CA ILE A 753 -13.28 -22.28 14.17
C ILE A 753 -13.08 -23.04 15.47
N HIS A 754 -13.86 -22.72 16.51
CA HIS A 754 -13.69 -23.26 17.85
C HIS A 754 -15.04 -23.39 18.59
N PRO A 755 -15.11 -24.16 19.70
CA PRO A 755 -16.37 -24.38 20.41
C PRO A 755 -16.95 -23.08 20.96
N GLY A 756 -18.27 -22.90 20.86
CA GLY A 756 -19.02 -21.83 21.52
C GLY A 756 -19.88 -22.34 22.68
N ASN A 757 -20.47 -21.42 23.45
CA ASN A 757 -21.43 -21.75 24.51
C ASN A 757 -22.43 -20.59 24.73
N GLY A 758 -23.68 -20.91 25.06
CA GLY A 758 -24.73 -19.93 25.29
C GLY A 758 -25.07 -19.16 24.01
N TRP A 759 -25.24 -17.84 24.12
CA TRP A 759 -25.61 -17.02 22.96
C TRP A 759 -24.57 -17.03 21.84
N LEU A 760 -23.29 -16.77 22.19
CA LEU A 760 -22.16 -16.72 21.28
C LEU A 760 -20.83 -16.60 22.05
N TRP A 761 -19.71 -17.12 21.53
CA TRP A 761 -18.37 -16.91 22.10
C TRP A 761 -17.37 -16.32 21.12
N SER A 762 -16.46 -15.50 21.66
CA SER A 762 -15.37 -14.83 20.93
C SER A 762 -15.86 -13.87 19.85
N VAL A 763 -15.20 -12.72 19.76
CA VAL A 763 -15.54 -11.69 18.78
C VAL A 763 -14.89 -12.07 17.44
N GLY A 764 -15.64 -12.21 16.35
CA GLY A 764 -15.11 -12.50 15.00
C GLY A 764 -14.51 -13.90 14.81
N CYS A 765 -14.93 -14.88 15.63
CA CYS A 765 -14.64 -16.30 15.43
C CYS A 765 -15.92 -17.05 15.06
N MET A 766 -15.77 -18.30 14.60
CA MET A 766 -16.88 -19.14 14.14
C MET A 766 -17.08 -20.32 15.10
N ASN A 767 -18.30 -20.49 15.59
CA ASN A 767 -18.66 -21.51 16.58
C ASN A 767 -19.63 -22.54 15.99
N PRO A 768 -19.16 -23.74 15.60
CA PRO A 768 -20.06 -24.81 15.15
C PRO A 768 -21.11 -25.11 16.21
N ALA A 769 -22.34 -25.36 15.81
CA ALA A 769 -23.45 -25.59 16.72
C ALA A 769 -24.35 -26.73 16.23
N ASP A 770 -25.20 -27.22 17.12
CA ASP A 770 -26.38 -27.98 16.75
C ASP A 770 -27.41 -27.08 16.05
N ASP A 771 -28.57 -27.63 15.72
CA ASP A 771 -29.62 -26.91 15.03
C ASP A 771 -30.05 -25.68 15.84
N ILE A 772 -29.60 -24.50 15.39
CA ILE A 772 -30.06 -23.22 15.88
C ILE A 772 -31.36 -22.93 15.12
N ALA A 773 -32.50 -23.18 15.77
CA ALA A 773 -33.80 -22.98 15.15
C ALA A 773 -34.12 -21.49 14.98
N ASP A 774 -33.82 -20.70 16.02
CA ASP A 774 -34.19 -19.30 16.10
C ASP A 774 -33.34 -18.52 17.12
N ALA A 775 -33.69 -17.24 17.30
CA ALA A 775 -33.07 -16.37 18.27
C ALA A 775 -33.28 -16.81 19.73
N ARG A 776 -34.05 -17.84 20.07
CA ARG A 776 -34.18 -18.38 21.44
C ARG A 776 -33.24 -19.56 21.70
N SER A 777 -32.61 -20.10 20.66
CA SER A 777 -31.72 -21.25 20.74
C SER A 777 -30.31 -20.84 21.19
N ASP A 778 -29.73 -21.55 22.16
CA ASP A 778 -28.36 -21.35 22.62
C ASP A 778 -27.41 -22.45 22.11
N ILE A 779 -26.16 -22.08 21.86
CA ILE A 779 -25.08 -23.00 21.53
C ILE A 779 -24.76 -23.85 22.77
N GLN A 780 -24.97 -25.16 22.67
CA GLN A 780 -24.59 -26.10 23.72
C GLN A 780 -23.10 -26.46 23.60
N TYR A 781 -22.30 -26.16 24.62
CA TYR A 781 -20.83 -26.32 24.56
C TYR A 781 -20.39 -27.74 24.17
N VAL A 782 -20.95 -28.76 24.81
CA VAL A 782 -20.57 -30.17 24.58
C VAL A 782 -20.77 -30.55 23.11
N HIS A 783 -21.88 -30.11 22.51
CA HIS A 783 -22.23 -30.38 21.12
C HIS A 783 -21.36 -29.58 20.14
N SER A 784 -21.19 -28.29 20.41
CA SER A 784 -20.28 -27.42 19.66
C SER A 784 -18.87 -27.99 19.62
N ARG A 785 -18.37 -28.43 20.77
CA ARG A 785 -17.07 -29.05 20.93
C ARG A 785 -16.95 -30.36 20.15
N ALA A 786 -17.92 -31.25 20.26
CA ALA A 786 -17.95 -32.50 19.52
C ALA A 786 -17.89 -32.26 17.99
N ARG A 787 -18.55 -31.21 17.50
CA ARG A 787 -18.53 -30.84 16.07
C ARG A 787 -17.18 -30.31 15.60
N VAL A 788 -16.50 -29.49 16.40
CA VAL A 788 -15.13 -29.04 16.08
C VAL A 788 -14.17 -30.22 16.01
N ILE A 789 -14.25 -31.16 16.97
CA ILE A 789 -13.46 -32.41 16.93
C ILE A 789 -13.80 -33.21 15.66
N ARG A 790 -15.10 -33.37 15.36
CA ARG A 790 -15.54 -34.11 14.17
C ARG A 790 -15.04 -33.48 12.88
N LEU A 791 -15.01 -32.16 12.78
CA LEU A 791 -14.38 -31.45 11.66
C LEU A 791 -12.89 -31.79 11.57
N ILE A 792 -12.12 -31.65 12.66
CA ILE A 792 -10.68 -31.95 12.67
C ILE A 792 -10.41 -33.40 12.27
N GLU A 793 -11.09 -34.36 12.90
CA GLU A 793 -10.90 -35.80 12.63
C GLU A 793 -11.44 -36.22 11.26
N GLY A 794 -12.50 -35.56 10.77
CA GLY A 794 -13.02 -35.76 9.42
C GLY A 794 -12.03 -35.29 8.36
N LEU A 795 -11.49 -34.09 8.51
CA LEU A 795 -10.48 -33.56 7.60
C LEU A 795 -9.19 -34.40 7.62
N LYS A 796 -8.78 -34.92 8.78
CA LYS A 796 -7.67 -35.89 8.88
C LYS A 796 -7.92 -37.16 8.07
N ARG A 797 -9.14 -37.71 8.13
CA ARG A 797 -9.50 -38.90 7.34
C ARG A 797 -9.46 -38.63 5.84
N GLU A 798 -10.03 -37.51 5.39
CA GLU A 798 -10.08 -37.14 3.97
C GLU A 798 -8.69 -36.84 3.37
N LEU A 799 -7.81 -36.20 4.15
CA LEU A 799 -6.48 -35.83 3.68
C LEU A 799 -5.42 -36.92 3.92
N GLY A 800 -5.67 -37.86 4.85
CA GLY A 800 -4.74 -38.92 5.20
C GLY A 800 -3.39 -38.36 5.66
N SER A 801 -2.30 -38.89 5.09
CA SER A 801 -0.93 -38.42 5.37
C SER A 801 -0.66 -36.96 4.93
N ARG A 802 -1.55 -36.36 4.13
CA ARG A 802 -1.45 -34.95 3.73
C ARG A 802 -1.98 -34.00 4.80
N PHE A 803 -2.71 -34.49 5.81
CA PHE A 803 -3.08 -33.65 6.94
C PHE A 803 -1.81 -33.32 7.75
N PRO A 804 -1.54 -32.05 8.10
CA PRO A 804 -0.32 -31.70 8.82
C PRO A 804 -0.19 -32.47 10.14
N THR A 805 1.02 -32.74 10.60
CA THR A 805 1.24 -33.49 11.86
C THR A 805 1.50 -32.58 13.07
N THR A 806 1.65 -31.28 12.85
CA THR A 806 1.93 -30.28 13.90
C THR A 806 1.03 -29.06 13.78
N ASN A 807 0.96 -28.26 14.85
CA ASN A 807 0.17 -27.03 14.90
C ASN A 807 0.82 -25.91 14.06
N ASN A 808 0.00 -24.92 13.65
CA ASN A 808 0.40 -23.73 12.89
C ASN A 808 0.92 -23.99 11.46
N GLN A 809 0.49 -25.08 10.83
CA GLN A 809 0.79 -25.39 9.43
C GLN A 809 -0.45 -25.21 8.56
N THR A 810 -0.25 -24.76 7.31
CA THR A 810 -1.31 -24.75 6.29
C THR A 810 -1.78 -26.17 6.02
N ILE A 811 -3.10 -26.38 5.99
CA ILE A 811 -3.71 -27.65 5.63
C ILE A 811 -3.78 -27.69 4.09
N PRO A 812 -2.97 -28.51 3.40
CA PRO A 812 -2.88 -28.47 1.94
C PRO A 812 -4.21 -28.86 1.30
N ARG A 813 -4.61 -28.12 0.25
CA ARG A 813 -5.83 -28.37 -0.53
C ARG A 813 -7.14 -28.31 0.27
N LEU A 814 -7.12 -27.74 1.47
CA LEU A 814 -8.32 -27.38 2.23
C LEU A 814 -8.56 -25.87 2.15
N THR A 815 -9.71 -25.50 1.62
CA THR A 815 -10.20 -24.12 1.62
C THR A 815 -11.47 -23.98 2.46
N LEU A 816 -11.64 -22.81 3.05
CA LEU A 816 -12.90 -22.35 3.63
C LEU A 816 -13.56 -21.42 2.62
N GLU A 817 -14.78 -21.72 2.21
CA GLU A 817 -15.60 -20.84 1.37
C GLU A 817 -16.72 -20.24 2.22
N VAL A 818 -16.77 -18.92 2.34
CA VAL A 818 -17.85 -18.18 3.01
C VAL A 818 -18.76 -17.58 1.95
N ILE A 819 -20.02 -18.00 1.93
CA ILE A 819 -21.02 -17.58 0.93
C ILE A 819 -22.03 -16.62 1.56
N GLY A 820 -22.19 -15.48 0.89
CA GLY A 820 -23.21 -14.48 1.16
C GLY A 820 -22.92 -13.56 2.35
N GLU A 821 -23.72 -12.51 2.45
CA GLU A 821 -23.90 -11.70 3.65
C GLU A 821 -25.29 -12.00 4.23
N PRO A 822 -25.47 -12.04 5.56
CA PRO A 822 -26.79 -12.28 6.12
C PRO A 822 -27.67 -11.04 5.88
N PRO A 823 -28.97 -11.19 5.60
CA PRO A 823 -29.88 -10.04 5.58
C PRO A 823 -29.83 -9.30 6.92
N PRO A 824 -30.16 -8.00 6.97
CA PRO A 824 -30.26 -7.24 8.21
C PRO A 824 -31.14 -7.99 9.20
N ALA A 825 -30.74 -8.05 10.48
CA ALA A 825 -31.54 -8.71 11.50
C ALA A 825 -32.96 -8.13 11.47
N SER A 826 -33.97 -8.98 11.26
CA SER A 826 -35.37 -8.58 11.40
C SER A 826 -35.56 -7.99 12.79
N GLY A 827 -36.26 -6.86 12.87
CA GLY A 827 -36.39 -6.02 14.07
C GLY A 827 -36.74 -6.79 15.35
N ASP A 828 -36.42 -6.16 16.48
CA ASP A 828 -36.48 -6.70 17.83
C ASP A 828 -37.67 -7.64 18.05
N VAL A 829 -37.38 -8.92 18.34
CA VAL A 829 -38.35 -9.79 19.00
C VAL A 829 -38.52 -9.22 20.40
N LEU A 830 -39.53 -8.39 20.56
CA LEU A 830 -39.98 -7.82 21.82
C LEU A 830 -40.34 -8.97 22.77
N ALA A 831 -39.53 -9.13 23.81
CA ALA A 831 -39.90 -9.84 25.01
C ALA A 831 -39.39 -9.04 26.22
N GLY A 832 -40.34 -8.44 26.95
CA GLY A 832 -40.24 -8.10 28.37
C GLY A 832 -39.45 -6.85 28.73
N ASP A 833 -40.18 -5.73 28.83
CA ASP A 833 -40.29 -4.75 29.92
C ASP A 833 -39.05 -4.09 30.58
N ASP A 834 -39.16 -2.76 30.63
CA ASP A 834 -38.76 -1.79 31.67
C ASP A 834 -37.39 -1.88 32.37
N LEU A 835 -36.43 -1.12 31.84
CA LEU A 835 -35.49 -0.36 32.69
C LEU A 835 -35.18 0.99 32.02
N ASP A 836 -35.45 2.05 32.78
CA ASP A 836 -35.44 3.47 32.46
C ASP A 836 -34.06 4.02 32.04
N ALA A 837 -34.05 4.83 30.97
CA ALA A 837 -32.89 5.51 30.41
C ALA A 837 -32.12 6.36 31.43
N GLU A 838 -32.79 6.78 32.51
CA GLU A 838 -32.21 7.56 33.59
C GLU A 838 -31.24 6.74 34.48
N ALA A 839 -31.39 5.41 34.53
CA ALA A 839 -30.45 4.53 35.23
C ALA A 839 -29.16 4.32 34.42
N TYR A 840 -29.26 4.27 33.09
CA TYR A 840 -28.12 4.16 32.18
C TYR A 840 -27.28 5.45 32.18
N ALA A 841 -27.93 6.62 32.12
CA ALA A 841 -27.24 7.91 32.16
C ALA A 841 -26.45 8.14 33.48
N ARG A 842 -26.96 7.65 34.62
CA ARG A 842 -26.26 7.73 35.91
C ARG A 842 -25.01 6.85 35.98
N ALA A 843 -25.00 5.69 35.32
CA ALA A 843 -23.85 4.79 35.29
C ALA A 843 -22.69 5.35 34.42
N GLU A 844 -23.02 5.98 33.29
CA GLU A 844 -22.02 6.60 32.41
C GLU A 844 -21.38 7.85 33.05
N LEU A 845 -22.15 8.64 33.79
CA LEU A 845 -21.62 9.83 34.50
C LEU A 845 -20.68 9.45 35.64
N ALA A 846 -20.96 8.36 36.37
CA ALA A 846 -20.08 7.86 37.44
C ALA A 846 -18.77 7.29 36.91
N ALA A 847 -18.77 6.72 35.70
CA ALA A 847 -17.57 6.20 35.04
C ALA A 847 -16.67 7.30 34.46
N ALA A 848 -17.23 8.47 34.14
CA ALA A 848 -16.47 9.61 33.62
C ALA A 848 -15.81 10.48 34.71
N GLN A 849 -16.24 10.35 35.97
CA GLN A 849 -15.70 11.11 37.10
C GLN A 849 -14.56 10.41 37.85
N ALA A 850 -14.38 9.10 37.62
CA ALA A 850 -13.27 8.30 38.14
C ALA A 850 -12.10 8.30 37.16
#